data_AF-A0A8J4LTH3-F1
#
_entry.id   AF-A0A8J4LTH3-F1
#
_cell.length_a   1.000
_cell.length_b   1.000
_cell.length_c   1.000
_cell.angle_alpha   90.00
_cell.angle_beta   90.00
_cell.angle_gamma   90.00
#
_symmetry.space_group_name_H-M   'P 1'
#
loop_
_entity.id
_entity.type
_entity.pdbx_description
1 polymer ?
#
loop_
_entity_poly.entity_id
_entity_poly.type
_entity_poly.pdbx_seq_one_letter_code
_entity_poly.pdbx_strand_id
1 'polypeptide(L)'
;MKEFGDASESGSVGGRSSSHSETSSQADANKFFNKRHQTGQAPNGAEEDDLLEQSRTFQEAIFHSMYILVRARVTEHWKLAVGKLVLELLSTFLVVFNPIGGWPIDASNPVWLVVRWTLPRVPVLKIWGYNTYIVIFYFLVGLIYTVLVAVAVLTLAMRRQEHSRWLRKFGSLLQLVTDTLFSVLFAAVLDFLVFFFNCDFGADQRNHKFWTDKSCMDGAFIIHLCVAGTTAIVYFAASMTLLVASCELNPVATGLLACPAAVTRVKILAFKAMFVIAACTLDSVPRIQEIMMLVTVGYVAWLSFSKLPFLRTYINEAWTGGWIGVSYTVVVNAAWKLQHKHIDPRDGHSYMDKVLYGIFPSVLVGAALTRCWWRWRMRAVGRFRPVVPPNVKLKNVCKFSTPEEVELLSRALRKFDIDGLVVEETAQLGETIIKCGMAVFPGDVGLQILTANYLLEVKRDGPAARTQLQLALKGGPSLVQRYQIFSTIENSKRLKDGQEGHLDLQSYVEFKRNYRAVIRLHKEALGAQRDYWQLLTRSHVKTGAVRAALEAMDQAADAAQQVYRRVLERYPNNGKLLRCYGKFLEDVQNNPAAAGRVYQEAARNGGADGLLSLDLKIQGADKPEFLTSMDLHEDACVVINAAGKILMVNAVRGCCGNCAVESNALDRNTSASQLFWGIRRPTWRAPTCRCLCRSRFPVATQATSAATSRAANLASWTLCVILWHCTRSDT
;
A
#
# COMPACT_ATOMS: atom_id res chain seq x y z
N MET A 1 -37.23 19.32 -30.62
CA MET A 1 -38.02 19.82 -31.75
C MET A 1 -37.04 20.14 -32.87
N LYS A 2 -37.27 19.53 -34.05
CA LYS A 2 -36.48 19.50 -35.29
C LYS A 2 -35.33 18.48 -35.40
N GLU A 3 -35.73 17.38 -36.04
CA GLU A 3 -34.99 16.42 -36.84
C GLU A 3 -34.25 17.06 -38.03
N PHE A 4 -33.28 16.32 -38.57
CA PHE A 4 -33.05 15.90 -39.97
C PHE A 4 -31.59 15.38 -40.00
N GLY A 5 -31.22 14.21 -40.52
CA GLY A 5 -31.86 13.32 -41.47
C GLY A 5 -30.82 12.94 -42.55
N ASP A 6 -30.38 11.69 -42.49
CA ASP A 6 -30.01 10.78 -43.60
C ASP A 6 -28.73 10.86 -44.46
N ALA A 7 -28.29 9.61 -44.74
CA ALA A 7 -27.74 9.03 -45.99
C ALA A 7 -26.30 9.40 -46.40
N SER A 8 -25.32 8.49 -46.39
CA SER A 8 -25.09 7.21 -47.11
C SER A 8 -24.40 7.35 -48.47
N GLU A 9 -23.62 6.32 -48.81
CA GLU A 9 -22.92 6.02 -50.10
C GLU A 9 -21.50 6.58 -50.25
N SER A 10 -20.44 5.78 -50.09
CA SER A 10 -19.91 4.70 -50.95
C SER A 10 -19.19 5.21 -52.21
N GLY A 11 -17.92 4.84 -52.38
CA GLY A 11 -17.22 5.06 -53.65
C GLY A 11 -15.71 5.00 -53.55
N SER A 12 -15.15 3.90 -54.03
CA SER A 12 -13.77 3.42 -53.94
C SER A 12 -12.83 3.87 -55.07
N VAL A 13 -11.52 3.65 -54.83
CA VAL A 13 -10.45 3.23 -55.78
C VAL A 13 -9.36 4.25 -56.16
N GLY A 14 -8.12 3.88 -55.79
CA GLY A 14 -6.88 3.93 -56.61
C GLY A 14 -6.13 5.28 -56.64
N GLY A 15 -4.82 5.39 -56.45
CA GLY A 15 -3.71 4.43 -56.41
C GLY A 15 -2.49 5.03 -57.13
N ARG A 16 -1.28 4.78 -56.58
CA ARG A 16 0.11 5.06 -57.10
C ARG A 16 0.68 6.48 -56.88
N SER A 17 1.99 6.71 -56.63
CA SER A 17 3.17 5.92 -56.22
C SER A 17 4.42 6.85 -56.25
N SER A 18 5.53 6.43 -55.60
CA SER A 18 6.93 6.93 -55.66
C SER A 18 7.33 8.00 -54.61
N SER A 19 8.48 8.00 -53.94
CA SER A 19 9.67 7.11 -53.97
C SER A 19 10.58 7.35 -52.74
N HIS A 20 11.22 6.26 -52.28
CA HIS A 20 12.41 6.04 -51.43
C HIS A 20 13.15 7.17 -50.69
N SER A 21 13.51 6.90 -49.42
CA SER A 21 14.91 6.66 -49.01
C SER A 21 15.00 5.97 -47.64
N GLU A 22 15.88 4.98 -47.53
CA GLU A 22 16.11 4.09 -46.39
C GLU A 22 17.20 4.66 -45.46
N THR A 23 17.11 4.43 -44.14
CA THR A 23 18.31 4.14 -43.30
C THR A 23 17.95 3.32 -42.04
N SER A 24 18.66 2.20 -41.92
CA SER A 24 19.01 1.35 -40.77
C SER A 24 18.40 1.65 -39.38
N SER A 25 17.50 0.78 -38.92
CA SER A 25 17.33 0.41 -37.48
C SER A 25 16.32 -0.73 -37.23
N GLN A 26 15.66 -1.27 -38.25
CA GLN A 26 14.59 -2.26 -38.07
C GLN A 26 15.04 -3.74 -38.05
N ALA A 27 16.34 -4.04 -38.14
CA ALA A 27 16.82 -5.43 -38.17
C ALA A 27 16.84 -6.11 -36.78
N ASP A 28 16.83 -5.36 -35.68
CA ASP A 28 16.92 -5.93 -34.32
C ASP A 28 15.55 -6.13 -33.63
N ALA A 29 14.47 -5.57 -34.17
CA ALA A 29 13.12 -5.68 -33.59
C ALA A 29 12.42 -7.01 -33.90
N ASN A 30 12.79 -7.70 -34.98
CA ASN A 30 12.10 -8.91 -35.44
C ASN A 30 12.61 -10.22 -34.83
N LYS A 31 13.70 -10.20 -34.04
CA LYS A 31 14.16 -11.37 -33.28
C LYS A 31 13.53 -11.49 -31.89
N PHE A 32 12.91 -10.43 -31.36
CA PHE A 32 12.29 -10.44 -30.04
C PHE A 32 10.83 -10.91 -30.04
N PHE A 33 10.16 -10.92 -31.20
CA PHE A 33 8.73 -11.25 -31.31
C PHE A 33 8.41 -12.73 -31.57
N ASN A 34 9.39 -13.56 -31.94
CA ASN A 34 9.13 -14.97 -32.28
C ASN A 34 9.36 -16.00 -31.17
N LYS A 35 9.61 -15.56 -29.92
CA LYS A 35 9.77 -16.49 -28.78
C LYS A 35 8.56 -16.57 -27.83
N ARG A 36 7.39 -16.06 -28.24
CA ARG A 36 6.17 -16.03 -27.39
C ARG A 36 5.00 -16.86 -27.89
N HIS A 37 5.20 -17.75 -28.87
CA HIS A 37 4.20 -18.75 -29.26
C HIS A 37 4.71 -20.17 -29.00
N GLN A 38 4.70 -20.58 -27.73
CA GLN A 38 4.54 -21.98 -27.31
C GLN A 38 4.43 -22.02 -25.78
N THR A 39 3.22 -21.83 -25.27
CA THR A 39 2.61 -22.53 -24.12
C THR A 39 1.26 -21.88 -23.86
N GLY A 40 0.19 -22.62 -24.13
CA GLY A 40 -1.18 -22.17 -23.95
C GLY A 40 -1.69 -22.32 -22.52
N GLN A 41 -2.78 -21.58 -22.28
CA GLN A 41 -3.81 -21.68 -21.24
C GLN A 41 -3.54 -21.04 -19.87
N ALA A 42 -4.21 -19.90 -19.67
CA ALA A 42 -4.49 -19.22 -18.41
C ALA A 42 -5.43 -20.04 -17.50
N PRO A 43 -5.60 -19.65 -16.22
CA PRO A 43 -6.62 -18.62 -15.96
C PRO A 43 -6.16 -17.46 -15.06
N ASN A 44 -6.69 -16.30 -15.45
CA ASN A 44 -6.70 -14.96 -14.88
C ASN A 44 -6.77 -14.90 -13.35
N GLY A 45 -5.80 -14.19 -12.77
CA GLY A 45 -5.72 -13.87 -11.33
C GLY A 45 -4.29 -13.57 -10.88
N ALA A 46 -3.29 -14.08 -11.60
CA ALA A 46 -1.87 -13.85 -11.31
C ALA A 46 -1.27 -12.63 -12.03
N GLU A 47 -1.85 -12.18 -13.15
CA GLU A 47 -1.29 -11.06 -13.93
C GLU A 47 -1.45 -9.69 -13.25
N GLU A 48 -2.40 -9.51 -12.33
CA GLU A 48 -2.57 -8.21 -11.64
C GLU A 48 -1.53 -7.96 -10.53
N ASP A 49 -1.02 -9.02 -9.87
CA ASP A 49 0.06 -8.89 -8.86
C ASP A 49 1.45 -8.81 -9.54
N ASP A 50 1.65 -9.51 -10.66
CA ASP A 50 2.92 -9.45 -11.42
C ASP A 50 3.14 -8.09 -12.11
N LEU A 51 2.08 -7.37 -12.48
CA LEU A 51 2.18 -6.00 -13.00
C LEU A 51 2.65 -4.98 -11.95
N LEU A 52 2.49 -5.28 -10.66
CA LEU A 52 2.95 -4.45 -9.54
C LEU A 52 4.37 -4.81 -9.07
N GLU A 53 4.87 -6.02 -9.36
CA GLU A 53 6.21 -6.45 -8.98
C GLU A 53 7.28 -6.24 -10.07
N GLN A 54 6.89 -6.16 -11.35
CA GLN A 54 7.85 -6.32 -12.46
C GLN A 54 8.44 -5.02 -13.04
N SER A 55 8.13 -3.84 -12.51
CA SER A 55 8.87 -2.62 -12.86
C SER A 55 9.30 -1.82 -11.63
N ARG A 56 10.25 -2.37 -10.87
CA ARG A 56 11.01 -1.64 -9.83
C ARG A 56 11.78 -0.49 -10.45
N THR A 57 11.06 0.57 -10.76
CA THR A 57 11.54 1.81 -11.33
C THR A 57 12.29 2.57 -10.23
N PHE A 58 13.31 3.36 -10.59
CA PHE A 58 14.07 4.21 -9.66
C PHE A 58 13.17 5.02 -8.69
N GLN A 59 11.98 5.41 -9.15
CA GLN A 59 10.94 6.07 -8.36
C GLN A 59 10.46 5.25 -7.15
N GLU A 60 10.27 3.94 -7.28
CA GLU A 60 9.83 3.09 -6.17
C GLU A 60 10.92 2.91 -5.11
N ALA A 61 12.20 2.95 -5.53
CA ALA A 61 13.32 2.96 -4.60
C ALA A 61 13.33 4.22 -3.74
N ILE A 62 13.02 5.38 -4.35
CA ILE A 62 12.86 6.65 -3.63
C ILE A 62 11.65 6.59 -2.70
N PHE A 63 10.50 6.07 -3.15
CA PHE A 63 9.32 5.97 -2.29
C PHE A 63 9.55 5.05 -1.09
N HIS A 64 10.24 3.94 -1.29
CA HIS A 64 10.60 3.03 -0.22
C HIS A 64 11.59 3.64 0.78
N SER A 65 12.58 4.40 0.31
CA SER A 65 13.54 5.09 1.19
C SER A 65 12.83 6.13 2.06
N MET A 66 11.97 6.95 1.45
CA MET A 66 11.15 7.95 2.14
C MET A 66 10.26 7.32 3.21
N TYR A 67 9.57 6.23 2.88
CA TYR A 67 8.65 5.57 3.80
C TYR A 67 9.37 4.97 5.03
N ILE A 68 10.54 4.33 4.85
CA ILE A 68 11.32 3.78 5.97
C ILE A 68 11.72 4.87 6.96
N LEU A 69 12.23 6.00 6.45
CA LEU A 69 12.67 7.11 7.27
C LEU A 69 11.54 7.61 8.17
N VAL A 70 10.39 7.90 7.58
CA VAL A 70 9.22 8.41 8.29
C VAL A 70 8.70 7.45 9.36
N ARG A 71 8.81 6.14 9.12
CA ARG A 71 8.34 5.10 10.05
C ARG A 71 9.19 4.98 11.32
N ALA A 72 10.45 5.43 11.29
CA ALA A 72 11.35 5.39 12.44
C ALA A 72 11.14 6.57 13.42
N ARG A 73 9.98 7.24 13.41
CA ARG A 73 9.68 8.37 14.30
C ARG A 73 9.67 7.94 15.77
N VAL A 74 10.80 8.17 16.43
CA VAL A 74 10.95 8.13 17.89
C VAL A 74 10.55 9.46 18.54
N THR A 75 10.35 10.52 17.74
CA THR A 75 10.16 11.90 18.20
C THR A 75 8.70 12.34 18.25
N GLU A 76 7.87 11.64 19.03
CA GLU A 76 6.52 12.09 19.38
C GLU A 76 6.47 12.89 20.70
N HIS A 77 7.63 13.31 21.22
CA HIS A 77 7.65 14.18 22.39
C HIS A 77 7.15 15.58 22.04
N TRP A 78 6.07 16.00 22.69
CA TRP A 78 5.45 17.33 22.50
C TRP A 78 6.44 18.50 22.61
N LYS A 79 7.48 18.36 23.44
CA LYS A 79 8.55 19.37 23.62
C LYS A 79 9.32 19.62 22.32
N LEU A 80 9.69 18.55 21.59
CA LEU A 80 10.42 18.68 20.33
C LEU A 80 9.56 19.27 19.22
N ALA A 81 8.27 18.93 19.19
CA ALA A 81 7.33 19.49 18.23
C ALA A 81 7.10 21.00 18.46
N VAL A 82 6.98 21.44 19.72
CA VAL A 82 6.92 22.87 20.07
C VAL A 82 8.25 23.56 19.74
N GLY A 83 9.38 22.95 20.10
CA GLY A 83 10.71 23.47 19.79
C GLY A 83 10.92 23.66 18.28
N LYS A 84 10.50 22.69 17.46
CA LYS A 84 10.53 22.76 16.00
C LYS A 84 9.72 23.94 15.46
N LEU A 85 8.49 24.12 15.95
CA LEU A 85 7.63 25.24 15.56
C LEU A 85 8.27 26.60 15.91
N VAL A 86 8.80 26.73 17.14
CA VAL A 86 9.41 27.96 17.62
C VAL A 86 10.70 28.28 16.86
N LEU A 87 11.59 27.29 16.68
CA LEU A 87 12.84 27.47 15.94
C LEU A 87 12.57 27.81 14.47
N GLU A 88 11.57 27.18 13.85
CA GLU A 88 11.19 27.47 12.48
C GLU A 88 10.75 28.93 12.31
N LEU A 89 9.86 29.43 13.18
CA LEU A 89 9.39 30.81 13.16
C LEU A 89 10.48 31.82 13.56
N LEU A 90 11.32 31.46 14.52
CA LEU A 90 12.43 32.30 14.97
C LEU A 90 13.48 32.46 13.87
N SER A 91 13.83 31.38 13.17
CA SER A 91 14.78 31.42 12.06
C SER A 91 14.30 32.32 10.93
N THR A 92 13.01 32.28 10.57
CA THR A 92 12.45 33.13 9.50
C THR A 92 12.30 34.58 9.93
N PHE A 93 12.00 34.85 11.21
CA PHE A 93 12.00 36.20 11.77
C PHE A 93 13.40 36.84 11.70
N LEU A 94 14.44 36.11 12.11
CA LEU A 94 15.81 36.63 12.15
C LEU A 94 16.44 36.80 10.77
N VAL A 95 15.92 36.16 9.73
CA VAL A 95 16.39 36.39 8.35
C VAL A 95 16.19 37.87 7.99
N VAL A 96 15.12 38.50 8.48
CA VAL A 96 14.80 39.93 8.27
C VAL A 96 15.37 40.80 9.39
N PHE A 97 15.19 40.37 10.63
CA PHE A 97 15.63 41.12 11.81
C PHE A 97 17.06 40.71 12.21
N ASN A 98 18.05 41.29 11.54
CA ASN A 98 19.46 41.03 11.82
C ASN A 98 20.32 42.32 11.78
N PRO A 99 21.45 42.38 12.53
CA PRO A 99 22.29 43.56 12.60
C PRO A 99 23.07 43.84 11.30
N ILE A 100 23.29 42.82 10.46
CA ILE A 100 23.94 42.98 9.15
C ILE A 100 23.04 43.76 8.18
N GLY A 101 21.73 43.64 8.34
CA GLY A 101 20.69 44.32 7.57
C GLY A 101 20.45 45.77 7.99
N GLY A 102 21.31 46.33 8.86
CA GLY A 102 21.27 47.74 9.27
C GLY A 102 20.50 48.03 10.57
N TRP A 103 19.89 47.02 11.21
CA TRP A 103 19.14 47.20 12.45
C TRP A 103 20.07 47.60 13.62
N PRO A 104 19.76 48.67 14.39
CA PRO A 104 20.58 49.13 15.51
C PRO A 104 20.35 48.26 16.76
N ILE A 105 20.82 47.01 16.71
CA ILE A 105 20.67 46.02 17.78
C ILE A 105 21.94 46.02 18.65
N ASP A 106 21.76 46.16 19.96
CA ASP A 106 22.84 46.09 20.94
C ASP A 106 23.43 44.66 20.98
N ALA A 107 24.61 44.51 20.37
CA ALA A 107 25.29 43.23 20.26
C ALA A 107 25.83 42.66 21.60
N SER A 108 25.80 43.45 22.67
CA SER A 108 26.22 43.08 24.03
C SER A 108 25.11 42.39 24.84
N ASN A 109 23.85 42.43 24.39
CA ASN A 109 22.74 41.84 25.11
C ASN A 109 22.87 40.29 25.17
N PRO A 110 22.80 39.65 26.36
CA PRO A 110 22.92 38.20 26.50
C PRO A 110 21.84 37.41 25.75
N VAL A 111 20.63 37.97 25.60
CA VAL A 111 19.55 37.33 24.83
C VAL A 111 19.93 37.26 23.36
N TRP A 112 20.48 38.34 22.81
CA TRP A 112 20.91 38.41 21.41
C TRP A 112 22.08 37.46 21.12
N LEU A 113 23.01 37.31 22.09
CA LEU A 113 24.13 36.37 22.02
C LEU A 113 23.68 34.92 21.79
N VAL A 114 22.53 34.52 22.37
CA VAL A 114 21.94 33.19 22.19
C VAL A 114 21.11 33.13 20.91
N VAL A 115 20.21 34.10 20.70
CA VAL A 115 19.25 34.11 19.60
C VAL A 115 19.94 34.12 18.24
N ARG A 116 21.07 34.84 18.09
CA ARG A 116 21.83 34.90 16.83
C ARG A 116 22.37 33.55 16.35
N TRP A 117 22.52 32.54 17.22
CA TRP A 117 23.00 31.20 16.82
C TRP A 117 21.98 30.40 16.04
N THR A 118 20.71 30.79 16.08
CA THR A 118 19.67 30.18 15.24
C THR A 118 19.88 30.47 13.75
N LEU A 119 20.62 31.53 13.41
CA LEU A 119 21.15 31.81 12.08
C LEU A 119 22.69 31.85 12.14
N PRO A 120 23.37 30.71 11.94
CA PRO A 120 24.82 30.58 12.11
C PRO A 120 25.64 31.55 11.27
N ARG A 121 25.08 32.09 10.18
CA ARG A 121 25.70 33.12 9.33
C ARG A 121 26.19 34.32 10.15
N VAL A 122 25.32 34.90 10.99
CA VAL A 122 25.61 36.14 11.71
C VAL A 122 26.82 36.04 12.66
N PRO A 123 26.91 35.03 13.56
CA PRO A 123 28.07 34.89 14.43
C PRO A 123 29.34 34.48 13.67
N VAL A 124 29.26 33.61 12.66
CA VAL A 124 30.45 33.14 11.92
C VAL A 124 31.12 34.31 11.19
N LEU A 125 30.33 35.17 10.53
CA LEU A 125 30.85 36.31 9.77
C LEU A 125 31.51 37.35 10.67
N LYS A 126 30.91 37.67 11.83
CA LYS A 126 31.39 38.74 12.71
C LYS A 126 32.65 38.34 13.49
N ILE A 127 32.81 37.06 13.83
CA ILE A 127 33.87 36.62 14.74
C ILE A 127 35.07 36.04 13.98
N TRP A 128 34.85 35.26 12.89
CA TRP A 128 35.88 34.35 12.35
C TRP A 128 36.32 34.60 10.90
N GLY A 129 35.70 35.55 10.18
CA GLY A 129 36.12 36.00 8.85
C GLY A 129 35.85 35.01 7.69
N TYR A 130 36.36 35.33 6.49
CA TYR A 130 36.08 34.61 5.22
C TYR A 130 36.63 33.17 5.19
N ASN A 131 37.89 32.96 5.58
CA ASN A 131 38.52 31.64 5.48
C ASN A 131 37.79 30.59 6.33
N THR A 132 37.37 30.97 7.55
CA THR A 132 36.62 30.09 8.43
C THR A 132 35.21 29.80 7.89
N TYR A 133 34.58 30.79 7.24
CA TYR A 133 33.29 30.61 6.59
C TYR A 133 33.35 29.51 5.52
N ILE A 134 34.38 29.51 4.67
CA ILE A 134 34.58 28.47 3.63
C ILE A 134 34.77 27.09 4.26
N VAL A 135 35.56 26.97 5.33
CA VAL A 135 35.80 25.69 6.00
C VAL A 135 34.48 25.11 6.53
N ILE A 136 33.68 25.93 7.22
CA ILE A 136 32.36 25.51 7.73
C ILE A 136 31.41 25.18 6.58
N PHE A 137 31.45 25.93 5.48
CA PHE A 137 30.66 25.65 4.28
C PHE A 137 30.95 24.28 3.69
N TYR A 138 32.21 23.92 3.44
CA TYR A 138 32.54 22.60 2.90
C TYR A 138 32.24 21.47 3.87
N PHE A 139 32.38 21.71 5.17
CA PHE A 139 31.93 20.76 6.19
C PHE A 139 30.41 20.52 6.11
N LEU A 140 29.61 21.58 5.97
CA LEU A 140 28.16 21.50 5.81
C LEU A 140 27.76 20.80 4.51
N VAL A 141 28.43 21.10 3.39
CA VAL A 141 28.23 20.43 2.10
C VAL A 141 28.50 18.92 2.24
N GLY A 142 29.64 18.55 2.83
CA GLY A 142 29.99 17.15 3.10
C GLY A 142 28.97 16.47 4.01
N LEU A 143 28.47 17.15 5.04
CA LEU A 143 27.44 16.64 5.93
C LEU A 143 26.11 16.37 5.19
N ILE A 144 25.68 17.26 4.30
CA ILE A 144 24.45 17.06 3.50
C ILE A 144 24.58 15.82 2.61
N TYR A 145 25.68 15.69 1.85
CA TYR A 145 25.86 14.56 0.95
C TYR A 145 26.07 13.23 1.69
N THR A 146 26.79 13.23 2.81
CA THR A 146 26.97 12.02 3.63
C THR A 146 25.64 11.53 4.21
N VAL A 147 24.76 12.43 4.66
CA VAL A 147 23.41 12.06 5.12
C VAL A 147 22.58 11.47 3.98
N LEU A 148 22.62 12.06 2.78
CA LEU A 148 21.89 11.53 1.62
C LEU A 148 22.38 10.13 1.21
N VAL A 149 23.70 9.91 1.21
CA VAL A 149 24.29 8.58 0.95
C VAL A 149 23.88 7.58 2.04
N ALA A 150 23.92 7.98 3.31
CA ALA A 150 23.51 7.13 4.42
C ALA A 150 22.04 6.69 4.30
N VAL A 151 21.14 7.57 3.84
CA VAL A 151 19.74 7.23 3.56
C VAL A 151 19.62 6.19 2.45
N ALA A 152 20.39 6.35 1.36
CA ALA A 152 20.40 5.40 0.26
C ALA A 152 20.91 4.02 0.71
N VAL A 153 22.00 3.98 1.47
CA VAL A 153 22.58 2.75 2.03
C VAL A 153 21.60 2.06 2.99
N LEU A 154 20.95 2.81 3.90
CA LEU A 154 19.95 2.25 4.81
C LEU A 154 18.80 1.61 4.05
N THR A 155 18.36 2.24 2.96
CA THR A 155 17.28 1.71 2.11
C THR A 155 17.67 0.39 1.46
N LEU A 156 18.91 0.30 0.96
CA LEU A 156 19.44 -0.93 0.36
C LEU A 156 19.61 -2.05 1.40
N ALA A 157 20.08 -1.73 2.61
CA ALA A 157 20.26 -2.68 3.69
C ALA A 157 18.91 -3.27 4.16
N MET A 158 17.90 -2.42 4.36
CA MET A 158 16.56 -2.86 4.78
C MET A 158 15.86 -3.73 3.72
N ARG A 159 16.17 -3.55 2.43
CA ARG A 159 15.68 -4.43 1.36
C ARG A 159 16.18 -5.87 1.47
N ARG A 160 17.34 -6.09 2.10
CA ARG A 160 17.89 -7.44 2.32
C ARG A 160 17.23 -8.18 3.49
N GLN A 161 16.20 -7.61 4.11
CA GLN A 161 15.50 -8.18 5.29
C GLN A 161 16.43 -8.51 6.48
N GLU A 162 17.58 -7.85 6.58
CA GLU A 162 18.47 -8.00 7.73
C GLU A 162 17.91 -7.21 8.93
N HIS A 163 17.04 -7.84 9.72
CA HIS A 163 16.46 -7.25 10.93
C HIS A 163 17.44 -7.19 12.11
N SER A 164 18.59 -6.53 11.92
CA SER A 164 19.54 -6.28 13.02
C SER A 164 19.02 -5.19 13.97
N ARG A 165 19.23 -5.38 15.29
CA ARG A 165 18.96 -4.34 16.30
C ARG A 165 19.79 -3.08 16.07
N TRP A 166 21.00 -3.24 15.53
CA TRP A 166 21.89 -2.11 15.21
C TRP A 166 21.34 -1.26 14.07
N LEU A 167 20.81 -1.89 13.01
CA LEU A 167 20.23 -1.20 11.86
C LEU A 167 19.01 -0.35 12.26
N ARG A 168 18.18 -0.82 13.20
CA ARG A 168 17.06 -0.04 13.76
C ARG A 168 17.52 1.20 14.54
N LYS A 169 18.56 1.08 15.37
CA LYS A 169 19.15 2.22 16.10
C LYS A 169 19.76 3.23 15.13
N PHE A 170 20.50 2.75 14.13
CA PHE A 170 21.08 3.58 13.08
C PHE A 170 19.99 4.31 12.29
N GLY A 171 18.90 3.64 11.90
CA GLY A 171 17.77 4.27 11.23
C GLY A 171 17.09 5.36 12.08
N SER A 172 16.97 5.15 13.40
CA SER A 172 16.40 6.15 14.31
C SER A 172 17.32 7.37 14.45
N LEU A 173 18.64 7.16 14.53
CA LEU A 173 19.63 8.23 14.56
C LEU A 173 19.63 9.03 13.25
N LEU A 174 19.64 8.33 12.11
CA LEU A 174 19.61 8.96 10.80
C LEU A 174 18.34 9.79 10.63
N GLN A 175 17.19 9.29 11.08
CA GLN A 175 15.93 10.03 11.06
C GLN A 175 15.99 11.32 11.87
N LEU A 176 16.58 11.29 13.07
CA LEU A 176 16.75 12.48 13.91
C LEU A 176 17.64 13.52 13.20
N VAL A 177 18.75 13.08 12.61
CA VAL A 177 19.68 13.95 11.87
C VAL A 177 18.99 14.55 10.65
N THR A 178 18.27 13.73 9.86
CA THR A 178 17.56 14.16 8.67
C THR A 178 16.42 15.13 9.00
N ASP A 179 15.60 14.89 10.04
CA ASP A 179 14.55 15.83 10.43
C ASP A 179 15.12 17.16 10.95
N THR A 180 16.21 17.09 11.72
CA THR A 180 16.88 18.30 12.24
C THR A 180 17.49 19.12 11.09
N LEU A 181 18.24 18.48 10.19
CA LEU A 181 18.97 19.16 9.12
C LEU A 181 18.06 19.71 8.02
N PHE A 182 17.05 18.95 7.57
CA PHE A 182 16.21 19.31 6.42
C PHE A 182 14.87 19.94 6.80
N SER A 183 14.40 19.77 8.05
CA SER A 183 13.13 20.35 8.49
C SER A 183 13.31 21.48 9.50
N VAL A 184 14.01 21.25 10.62
CA VAL A 184 14.17 22.25 11.69
C VAL A 184 15.10 23.39 11.24
N LEU A 185 16.28 23.04 10.73
CA LEU A 185 17.32 24.00 10.34
C LEU A 185 17.21 24.43 8.87
N PHE A 186 16.06 24.21 8.22
CA PHE A 186 15.88 24.49 6.80
C PHE A 186 16.26 25.92 6.40
N ALA A 187 15.71 26.92 7.10
CA ALA A 187 15.97 28.32 6.77
C ALA A 187 17.44 28.68 7.04
N ALA A 188 18.02 28.21 8.14
CA ALA A 188 19.40 28.49 8.52
C ALA A 188 20.44 27.89 7.55
N VAL A 189 20.24 26.64 7.12
CA VAL A 189 21.12 25.97 6.16
C VAL A 189 20.99 26.61 4.78
N LEU A 190 19.75 26.88 4.32
CA LEU A 190 19.54 27.54 3.04
C LEU A 190 20.13 28.95 3.01
N ASP A 191 19.94 29.72 4.08
CA ASP A 191 20.53 31.05 4.27
C ASP A 191 22.06 31.02 4.18
N PHE A 192 22.70 30.02 4.80
CA PHE A 192 24.15 29.82 4.75
C PHE A 192 24.66 29.43 3.35
N LEU A 193 23.93 28.58 2.62
CA LEU A 193 24.31 28.19 1.26
C LEU A 193 24.14 29.35 0.26
N VAL A 194 23.03 30.08 0.35
CA VAL A 194 22.66 31.11 -0.62
C VAL A 194 23.43 32.42 -0.40
N PHE A 195 24.03 32.63 0.76
CA PHE A 195 24.79 33.85 1.06
C PHE A 195 25.93 34.15 0.07
N PHE A 196 26.57 33.13 -0.53
CA PHE A 196 27.60 33.34 -1.57
C PHE A 196 27.11 34.13 -2.79
N PHE A 197 25.81 34.16 -3.04
CA PHE A 197 25.20 34.88 -4.15
C PHE A 197 24.94 36.37 -3.85
N ASN A 198 25.31 36.88 -2.67
CA ASN A 198 25.14 38.30 -2.30
C ASN A 198 26.20 39.22 -2.93
N CYS A 199 26.20 39.26 -4.26
CA CYS A 199 27.15 40.02 -5.07
C CYS A 199 26.48 41.29 -5.62
N ASP A 200 27.23 42.38 -5.64
CA ASP A 200 26.76 43.60 -6.31
C ASP A 200 27.10 43.55 -7.80
N PHE A 201 26.17 43.04 -8.60
CA PHE A 201 26.30 43.01 -10.06
C PHE A 201 26.06 44.37 -10.72
N GLY A 202 25.58 45.38 -9.97
CA GLY A 202 25.32 46.72 -10.47
C GLY A 202 26.53 47.66 -10.41
N ALA A 203 27.52 47.35 -9.57
CA ALA A 203 28.76 48.10 -9.45
C ALA A 203 29.83 47.65 -10.47
N ASP A 204 30.72 48.58 -10.87
CA ASP A 204 31.84 48.30 -11.78
C ASP A 204 32.79 47.24 -11.22
N GLN A 205 33.10 47.32 -9.93
CA GLN A 205 33.77 46.25 -9.21
C GLN A 205 32.70 45.35 -8.62
N ARG A 206 32.43 44.22 -9.31
CA ARG A 206 31.44 43.19 -8.95
C ARG A 206 31.84 42.42 -7.69
N ASN A 207 32.02 43.13 -6.59
CA ASN A 207 32.50 42.61 -5.33
C ASN A 207 31.34 42.05 -4.50
N HIS A 208 31.69 41.17 -3.58
CA HIS A 208 30.71 40.67 -2.62
C HIS A 208 30.34 41.79 -1.63
N LYS A 209 29.04 41.96 -1.32
CA LYS A 209 28.58 43.10 -0.52
C LYS A 209 29.19 43.17 0.88
N PHE A 210 29.41 42.00 1.49
CA PHE A 210 30.05 41.90 2.82
C PHE A 210 31.58 41.79 2.74
N TRP A 211 32.12 41.23 1.66
CA TRP A 211 33.55 41.03 1.48
C TRP A 211 34.00 41.86 0.29
N THR A 212 34.20 43.15 0.53
CA THR A 212 34.55 44.14 -0.50
C THR A 212 35.89 43.81 -1.18
N ASP A 213 36.75 43.03 -0.53
CA ASP A 213 38.07 42.65 -1.04
C ASP A 213 38.04 41.46 -2.01
N LYS A 214 36.87 40.85 -2.23
CA LYS A 214 36.71 39.66 -3.08
C LYS A 214 35.73 39.94 -4.21
N SER A 215 36.21 39.81 -5.44
CA SER A 215 35.38 39.94 -6.63
C SER A 215 34.64 38.63 -6.90
N CYS A 216 33.33 38.71 -7.15
CA CYS A 216 32.51 37.53 -7.36
C CYS A 216 32.83 36.77 -8.67
N MET A 217 33.54 37.43 -9.59
CA MET A 217 33.97 36.85 -10.86
C MET A 217 35.39 36.26 -10.81
N ASP A 218 36.04 36.24 -9.65
CA ASP A 218 37.33 35.57 -9.51
C ASP A 218 37.16 34.05 -9.63
N GLY A 219 38.04 33.40 -10.39
CA GLY A 219 37.96 31.96 -10.67
C GLY A 219 37.86 31.08 -9.43
N ALA A 220 38.53 31.45 -8.33
CA ALA A 220 38.45 30.73 -7.05
C ALA A 220 37.07 30.90 -6.37
N PHE A 221 36.48 32.09 -6.44
CA PHE A 221 35.18 32.38 -5.84
C PHE A 221 34.03 31.73 -6.62
N ILE A 222 34.12 31.69 -7.96
CA ILE A 222 33.15 31.03 -8.84
C ILE A 222 32.99 29.54 -8.50
N ILE A 223 34.08 28.84 -8.14
CA ILE A 223 34.01 27.43 -7.75
C ILE A 223 33.13 27.27 -6.52
N HIS A 224 33.32 28.11 -5.49
CA HIS A 224 32.48 28.10 -4.28
C HIS A 224 31.01 28.41 -4.62
N LEU A 225 30.77 29.38 -5.50
CA LEU A 225 29.44 29.75 -5.96
C LEU A 225 28.72 28.59 -6.67
N CYS A 226 29.41 27.87 -7.57
CA CYS A 226 28.87 26.71 -8.27
C CYS A 226 28.55 25.55 -7.32
N VAL A 227 29.44 25.26 -6.36
CA VAL A 227 29.21 24.24 -5.33
C VAL A 227 28.02 24.64 -4.44
N ALA A 228 27.91 25.91 -4.06
CA ALA A 228 26.81 26.42 -3.26
C ALA A 228 25.47 26.30 -4.00
N GLY A 229 25.41 26.71 -5.27
CA GLY A 229 24.21 26.62 -6.10
C GLY A 229 23.74 25.18 -6.32
N THR A 230 24.66 24.28 -6.70
CA THR A 230 24.34 22.86 -6.89
C THR A 230 23.88 22.21 -5.58
N THR A 231 24.56 22.48 -4.47
CA THR A 231 24.18 21.96 -3.15
C THR A 231 22.83 22.51 -2.70
N ALA A 232 22.53 23.80 -2.93
CA ALA A 232 21.25 24.41 -2.58
C ALA A 232 20.07 23.76 -3.34
N ILE A 233 20.26 23.45 -4.63
CA ILE A 233 19.24 22.74 -5.44
C ILE A 233 19.00 21.33 -4.88
N VAL A 234 20.07 20.57 -4.63
CA VAL A 234 19.97 19.22 -4.06
C VAL A 234 19.33 19.26 -2.68
N TYR A 235 19.73 20.20 -1.83
CA TYR A 235 19.20 20.40 -0.49
C TYR A 235 17.70 20.73 -0.51
N PHE A 236 17.26 21.61 -1.42
CA PHE A 236 15.86 21.94 -1.59
C PHE A 236 15.04 20.73 -2.08
N ALA A 237 15.53 19.99 -3.08
CA ALA A 237 14.86 18.79 -3.60
C ALA A 237 14.75 17.68 -2.54
N ALA A 238 15.80 17.47 -1.76
CA ALA A 238 15.79 16.53 -0.63
C ALA A 238 14.80 16.97 0.46
N SER A 239 14.80 18.26 0.83
CA SER A 239 13.87 18.83 1.83
C SER A 239 12.41 18.68 1.39
N MET A 240 12.12 18.94 0.12
CA MET A 240 10.79 18.75 -0.47
C MET A 240 10.33 17.29 -0.40
N THR A 241 11.22 16.38 -0.73
CA THR A 241 10.95 14.94 -0.68
C THR A 241 10.67 14.50 0.77
N LEU A 242 11.54 14.85 1.71
CA LEU A 242 11.36 14.54 3.13
C LEU A 242 10.10 15.19 3.73
N LEU A 243 9.73 16.38 3.27
CA LEU A 243 8.49 17.04 3.67
C LEU A 243 7.26 16.25 3.20
N VAL A 244 7.23 15.80 1.95
CA VAL A 244 6.15 14.95 1.42
C VAL A 244 6.09 13.63 2.20
N ALA A 245 7.25 13.01 2.46
CA ALA A 245 7.35 11.83 3.30
C ALA A 245 6.75 12.09 4.69
N SER A 246 6.99 13.28 5.24
CA SER A 246 6.56 13.62 6.59
C SER A 246 5.04 13.80 6.78
N CYS A 247 4.27 13.88 5.69
CA CYS A 247 2.84 14.10 5.76
C CYS A 247 2.12 12.83 6.22
N GLU A 248 1.23 12.96 7.19
CA GLU A 248 0.45 11.85 7.73
C GLU A 248 -0.92 11.83 7.05
N LEU A 249 -1.20 10.76 6.32
CA LEU A 249 -2.47 10.58 5.62
C LEU A 249 -3.55 9.95 6.48
N ASN A 250 -3.20 9.48 7.69
CA ASN A 250 -4.17 8.90 8.61
C ASN A 250 -5.09 10.01 9.15
N PRO A 251 -6.41 9.97 8.89
CA PRO A 251 -7.35 10.99 9.36
C PRO A 251 -7.49 11.03 10.89
N VAL A 252 -7.09 9.95 11.57
CA VAL A 252 -7.17 9.76 13.02
C VAL A 252 -5.82 9.97 13.71
N ALA A 253 -4.77 10.35 12.97
CA ALA A 253 -3.43 10.51 13.53
C ALA A 253 -3.41 11.40 14.79
N THR A 254 -2.74 10.92 15.84
CA THR A 254 -2.63 11.61 17.13
C THR A 254 -1.42 12.54 17.22
N GLY A 255 -0.49 12.47 16.25
CA GLY A 255 0.69 13.31 16.17
C GLY A 255 0.38 14.80 16.30
N LEU A 256 1.29 15.55 16.95
CA LEU A 256 1.12 16.99 17.13
C LEU A 256 1.15 17.67 15.75
N LEU A 257 2.26 17.58 15.01
CA LEU A 257 2.44 18.21 13.70
C LEU A 257 1.84 17.40 12.52
N ALA A 258 0.84 16.56 12.79
CA ALA A 258 0.16 15.74 11.78
C ALA A 258 -0.54 16.62 10.73
N CYS A 259 -0.23 16.38 9.46
CA CYS A 259 -0.70 17.17 8.33
C CYS A 259 -0.99 16.26 7.12
N PRO A 260 -2.23 16.25 6.59
CA PRO A 260 -2.60 15.44 5.41
C PRO A 260 -2.35 16.19 4.09
N ALA A 261 -2.24 17.53 4.13
CA ALA A 261 -2.16 18.39 2.95
C ALA A 261 -0.72 18.56 2.44
N ALA A 262 -0.15 17.49 1.87
CA ALA A 262 1.22 17.48 1.34
C ALA A 262 1.49 18.58 0.29
N VAL A 263 0.56 18.78 -0.64
CA VAL A 263 0.70 19.78 -1.73
C VAL A 263 0.79 21.21 -1.16
N THR A 264 -0.03 21.53 -0.16
CA THR A 264 -0.01 22.85 0.49
C THR A 264 1.29 23.08 1.24
N ARG A 265 1.78 22.08 1.97
CA ARG A 265 3.07 22.16 2.68
C ARG A 265 4.24 22.35 1.72
N VAL A 266 4.24 21.64 0.59
CA VAL A 266 5.22 21.81 -0.49
C VAL A 266 5.22 23.24 -1.03
N LYS A 267 4.03 23.82 -1.30
CA LYS A 267 3.92 25.21 -1.72
C LYS A 267 4.50 26.16 -0.66
N ILE A 268 4.14 25.98 0.61
CA ILE A 268 4.67 26.78 1.70
C ILE A 268 6.20 26.71 1.76
N LEU A 269 6.79 25.51 1.62
CA LEU A 269 8.24 25.33 1.61
C LEU A 269 8.91 26.05 0.43
N ALA A 270 8.31 25.98 -0.76
CA ALA A 270 8.82 26.67 -1.95
C ALA A 270 8.81 28.20 -1.77
N PHE A 271 7.71 28.77 -1.28
CA PHE A 271 7.64 30.22 -1.01
C PHE A 271 8.54 30.64 0.16
N LYS A 272 8.72 29.78 1.17
CA LYS A 272 9.71 29.99 2.24
C LYS A 272 11.14 30.01 1.69
N ALA A 273 11.47 29.12 0.75
CA ALA A 273 12.77 29.12 0.10
C ALA A 273 12.98 30.41 -0.72
N MET A 274 11.98 30.82 -1.51
CA MET A 274 12.01 32.09 -2.25
C MET A 274 12.18 33.29 -1.32
N PHE A 275 11.52 33.31 -0.16
CA PHE A 275 11.69 34.35 0.85
C PHE A 275 13.13 34.42 1.38
N VAL A 276 13.72 33.28 1.76
CA VAL A 276 15.11 33.24 2.26
C VAL A 276 16.09 33.66 1.17
N ILE A 277 15.91 33.17 -0.07
CA ILE A 277 16.76 33.54 -1.21
C ILE A 277 16.66 35.05 -1.47
N ALA A 278 15.44 35.59 -1.55
CA ALA A 278 15.18 37.02 -1.72
C ALA A 278 15.90 37.85 -0.67
N ALA A 279 15.78 37.47 0.60
CA ALA A 279 16.38 38.16 1.72
C ALA A 279 17.92 38.16 1.67
N CYS A 280 18.55 37.13 1.08
CA CYS A 280 20.00 36.97 1.06
C CYS A 280 20.69 37.55 -0.19
N THR A 281 20.05 37.50 -1.36
CA THR A 281 20.74 37.77 -2.64
C THR A 281 20.45 39.14 -3.25
N LEU A 282 19.31 39.76 -2.91
CA LEU A 282 18.84 41.01 -3.55
C LEU A 282 19.17 42.28 -2.79
N ASP A 283 20.16 42.18 -1.92
CA ASP A 283 20.66 43.25 -1.09
C ASP A 283 21.18 44.46 -1.89
N SER A 284 21.55 44.29 -3.17
CA SER A 284 21.95 45.36 -4.09
C SER A 284 20.77 46.20 -4.58
N VAL A 285 19.56 45.62 -4.63
CA VAL A 285 18.33 46.30 -5.09
C VAL A 285 17.26 46.24 -4.00
N PRO A 286 17.34 47.11 -2.97
CA PRO A 286 16.51 46.99 -1.77
C PRO A 286 15.01 47.10 -2.05
N ARG A 287 14.60 47.86 -3.08
CA ARG A 287 13.18 47.97 -3.46
C ARG A 287 12.59 46.64 -3.92
N ILE A 288 13.33 45.89 -4.75
CA ILE A 288 12.86 44.60 -5.29
C ILE A 288 12.90 43.54 -4.19
N GLN A 289 13.95 43.56 -3.35
CA GLN A 289 14.09 42.69 -2.18
C GLN A 289 12.85 42.77 -1.27
N GLU A 290 12.48 43.97 -0.82
CA GLU A 290 11.35 44.17 0.10
C GLU A 290 10.00 43.78 -0.53
N ILE A 291 9.75 44.13 -1.80
CA ILE A 291 8.51 43.74 -2.50
C ILE A 291 8.41 42.21 -2.61
N MET A 292 9.49 41.53 -2.99
CA MET A 292 9.47 40.08 -3.10
C MET A 292 9.30 39.40 -1.73
N MET A 293 9.92 39.92 -0.67
CA MET A 293 9.72 39.41 0.68
C MET A 293 8.27 39.60 1.16
N LEU A 294 7.65 40.75 0.89
CA LEU A 294 6.24 41.01 1.22
C LEU A 294 5.29 40.03 0.52
N VAL A 295 5.47 39.84 -0.80
CA VAL A 295 4.63 38.95 -1.60
C VAL A 295 4.78 37.50 -1.15
N THR A 296 6.01 37.03 -0.95
CA THR A 296 6.27 35.63 -0.58
C THR A 296 5.75 35.30 0.82
N VAL A 297 6.04 36.13 1.83
CA VAL A 297 5.57 35.89 3.20
C VAL A 297 4.06 36.09 3.33
N GLY A 298 3.49 37.11 2.66
CA GLY A 298 2.05 37.33 2.61
C GLY A 298 1.31 36.14 1.99
N TYR A 299 1.86 35.54 0.93
CA TYR A 299 1.29 34.35 0.31
C TYR A 299 1.39 33.11 1.22
N VAL A 300 2.50 32.93 1.95
CA VAL A 300 2.63 31.86 2.95
C VAL A 300 1.61 32.01 4.08
N ALA A 301 1.43 33.24 4.59
CA ALA A 301 0.43 33.54 5.61
C ALA A 301 -0.99 33.27 5.09
N TRP A 302 -1.30 33.70 3.87
CA TRP A 302 -2.60 33.46 3.23
C TRP A 302 -2.89 31.97 2.99
N LEU A 303 -1.90 31.18 2.52
CA LEU A 303 -2.04 29.74 2.37
C LEU A 303 -2.28 29.06 3.72
N SER A 304 -1.54 29.46 4.76
CA SER A 304 -1.66 28.91 6.10
C SER A 304 -3.04 29.18 6.70
N PHE A 305 -3.56 30.41 6.54
CA PHE A 305 -4.88 30.82 6.99
C PHE A 305 -6.03 30.13 6.21
N SER A 306 -5.92 30.08 4.88
CA SER A 306 -7.00 29.59 4.01
C SER A 306 -7.15 28.07 4.03
N LYS A 307 -6.01 27.34 4.08
CA LYS A 307 -5.97 25.88 3.90
C LYS A 307 -5.89 25.11 5.22
N LEU A 308 -5.49 25.74 6.32
CA LEU A 308 -5.39 25.12 7.66
C LEU A 308 -4.69 23.74 7.63
N PRO A 309 -3.37 23.71 7.35
CA PRO A 309 -2.67 22.47 6.96
C PRO A 309 -2.65 21.38 8.03
N PHE A 310 -2.66 21.71 9.33
CA PHE A 310 -2.55 20.71 10.39
C PHE A 310 -3.91 20.14 10.79
N LEU A 311 -3.93 18.88 11.25
CA LEU A 311 -5.17 18.27 11.74
C LEU A 311 -5.65 18.91 13.05
N ARG A 312 -4.73 19.30 13.94
CA ARG A 312 -5.05 19.89 15.26
C ARG A 312 -5.23 21.41 15.17
N THR A 313 -6.29 21.93 15.79
CA THR A 313 -6.70 23.34 15.66
C THR A 313 -5.71 24.31 16.30
N TYR A 314 -5.27 24.04 17.52
CA TYR A 314 -4.36 24.93 18.27
C TYR A 314 -2.99 25.09 17.59
N ILE A 315 -2.57 24.11 16.80
CA ILE A 315 -1.33 24.20 16.02
C ILE A 315 -1.53 25.07 14.79
N ASN A 316 -2.68 24.98 14.12
CA ASN A 316 -3.01 25.91 13.04
C ASN A 316 -3.07 27.36 13.56
N GLU A 317 -3.59 27.57 14.77
CA GLU A 317 -3.62 28.88 15.43
C GLU A 317 -2.20 29.41 15.66
N ALA A 318 -1.32 28.60 16.27
CA ALA A 318 0.07 29.00 16.52
C ALA A 318 0.90 29.18 15.23
N TRP A 319 0.74 28.28 14.26
CA TRP A 319 1.44 28.32 12.96
C TRP A 319 1.05 29.55 12.16
N THR A 320 -0.25 29.78 11.96
CA THR A 320 -0.74 30.93 11.19
C THR A 320 -0.48 32.24 11.93
N GLY A 321 -0.64 32.27 13.26
CA GLY A 321 -0.26 33.41 14.09
C GLY A 321 1.22 33.75 13.92
N GLY A 322 2.11 32.75 13.97
CA GLY A 322 3.54 32.93 13.73
C GLY A 322 3.85 33.55 12.37
N TRP A 323 3.26 33.05 11.28
CA TRP A 323 3.47 33.62 9.94
C TRP A 323 2.88 35.03 9.76
N ILE A 324 1.78 35.35 10.43
CA ILE A 324 1.24 36.73 10.49
C ILE A 324 2.20 37.64 11.26
N GLY A 325 2.81 37.15 12.35
CA GLY A 325 3.89 37.85 13.04
C GLY A 325 5.08 38.15 12.12
N VAL A 326 5.57 37.15 11.40
CA VAL A 326 6.67 37.34 10.43
C VAL A 326 6.27 38.33 9.31
N SER A 327 5.02 38.26 8.83
CA SER A 327 4.49 39.21 7.83
C SER A 327 4.52 40.64 8.35
N TYR A 328 4.13 40.87 9.61
CA TYR A 328 4.20 42.17 10.27
C TYR A 328 5.65 42.70 10.28
N THR A 329 6.62 41.86 10.60
CA THR A 329 8.03 42.27 10.66
C THR A 329 8.58 42.67 9.30
N VAL A 330 8.16 41.99 8.23
CA VAL A 330 8.53 42.35 6.85
C VAL A 330 7.86 43.67 6.44
N VAL A 331 6.60 43.91 6.82
CA VAL A 331 5.92 45.18 6.55
C VAL A 331 6.61 46.35 7.22
N VAL A 332 7.01 46.21 8.48
CA VAL A 332 7.75 47.27 9.20
C VAL A 332 9.13 47.49 8.59
N ASN A 333 9.84 46.42 8.22
CA ASN A 333 11.12 46.50 7.52
C ASN A 333 11.01 47.21 6.16
N ALA A 334 9.99 46.88 5.37
CA ALA A 334 9.72 47.53 4.10
C ALA A 334 9.36 49.02 4.29
N ALA A 335 8.54 49.35 5.29
CA ALA A 335 8.22 50.74 5.61
C ALA A 335 9.47 51.56 5.96
N TRP A 336 10.38 50.98 6.74
CA TRP A 336 11.64 51.64 7.10
C TRP A 336 12.55 51.86 5.89
N LYS A 337 12.79 50.83 5.07
CA LYS A 337 13.69 50.93 3.90
C LYS A 337 13.11 51.75 2.73
N LEU A 338 11.78 51.82 2.59
CA LEU A 338 11.13 52.56 1.49
C LEU A 338 10.92 54.04 1.80
N GLN A 339 10.78 54.42 3.09
CA GLN A 339 10.53 55.80 3.49
C GLN A 339 11.81 56.66 3.53
N HIS A 340 12.98 56.08 3.86
CA HIS A 340 14.16 56.88 4.18
C HIS A 340 15.16 56.96 3.01
N LYS A 341 15.27 58.16 2.42
CA LYS A 341 16.35 58.54 1.48
C LYS A 341 17.65 58.97 2.20
N HIS A 342 17.58 59.27 3.49
CA HIS A 342 18.71 59.55 4.38
C HIS A 342 18.50 58.82 5.71
N ILE A 343 19.49 58.04 6.16
CA ILE A 343 19.41 57.13 7.30
C ILE A 343 19.79 57.90 8.56
N ASP A 344 18.82 58.42 9.30
CA ASP A 344 19.08 58.93 10.66
C ASP A 344 19.00 57.78 11.68
N PRO A 345 20.03 57.60 12.54
CA PRO A 345 20.10 56.47 13.47
C PRO A 345 19.04 56.49 14.57
N ARG A 346 18.46 57.67 14.87
CA ARG A 346 17.38 57.81 15.88
C ARG A 346 16.07 57.16 15.45
N ASP A 347 15.76 57.20 14.15
CA ASP A 347 14.54 56.60 13.62
C ASP A 347 14.61 55.07 13.64
N GLY A 348 15.80 54.50 13.43
CA GLY A 348 16.03 53.05 13.47
C GLY A 348 15.63 52.40 14.81
N HIS A 349 15.90 53.06 15.94
CA HIS A 349 15.47 52.58 17.25
C HIS A 349 13.94 52.57 17.39
N SER A 350 13.25 53.60 16.87
CA SER A 350 11.78 53.64 16.89
C SER A 350 11.14 52.49 16.10
N TYR A 351 11.69 52.16 14.92
CA TYR A 351 11.19 51.02 14.13
C TYR A 351 11.55 49.67 14.77
N MET A 352 12.72 49.56 15.41
CA MET A 352 13.11 48.36 16.17
C MET A 352 12.12 48.09 17.32
N ASP A 353 11.75 49.11 18.08
CA ASP A 353 10.78 48.98 19.17
C ASP A 353 9.41 48.56 18.65
N LYS A 354 8.95 49.12 17.51
CA LYS A 354 7.70 48.70 16.85
C LYS A 354 7.73 47.22 16.48
N VAL A 355 8.84 46.71 15.95
CA VAL A 355 9.00 45.28 15.62
C VAL A 355 8.92 44.41 16.89
N LEU A 356 9.69 44.76 17.92
CA LEU A 356 9.84 43.92 19.12
C LEU A 356 8.55 43.86 19.96
N TYR A 357 7.85 44.99 20.12
CA TYR A 357 6.58 45.03 20.84
C TYR A 357 5.38 44.62 19.97
N GLY A 358 5.44 44.86 18.65
CA GLY A 358 4.34 44.58 17.73
C GLY A 358 4.22 43.13 17.28
N ILE A 359 5.27 42.32 17.42
CA ILE A 359 5.23 40.90 17.02
C ILE A 359 4.26 40.07 17.89
N PHE A 360 4.22 40.30 19.21
CA PHE A 360 3.35 39.50 20.09
C PHE A 360 1.85 39.76 19.85
N PRO A 361 1.38 41.03 19.78
CA PRO A 361 -0.01 41.31 19.44
C PRO A 361 -0.40 40.82 18.04
N SER A 362 0.47 40.94 17.04
CA SER A 362 0.17 40.47 15.69
C SER A 362 0.02 38.94 15.61
N VAL A 363 0.85 38.18 16.34
CA VAL A 363 0.70 36.74 16.49
C VAL A 363 -0.62 36.37 17.17
N LEU A 364 -1.00 37.07 18.25
CA LEU A 364 -2.26 36.83 18.97
C LEU A 364 -3.49 37.13 18.09
N VAL A 365 -3.47 38.24 17.35
CA VAL A 365 -4.52 38.59 16.39
C VAL A 365 -4.61 37.53 15.30
N GLY A 366 -3.49 37.08 14.75
CA GLY A 366 -3.46 36.01 13.76
C GLY A 366 -4.03 34.68 14.27
N ALA A 367 -3.71 34.30 15.50
CA ALA A 367 -4.27 33.12 16.15
C ALA A 367 -5.79 33.25 16.38
N ALA A 368 -6.25 34.41 16.87
CA ALA A 368 -7.67 34.67 17.10
C ALA A 368 -8.50 34.67 15.80
N LEU A 369 -7.99 35.29 14.74
CA LEU A 369 -8.61 35.26 13.42
C LEU A 369 -8.70 33.83 12.88
N THR A 370 -7.64 33.03 13.04
CA THR A 370 -7.62 31.62 12.61
C THR A 370 -8.64 30.79 13.38
N ARG A 371 -8.78 31.01 14.70
CA ARG A 371 -9.80 30.37 15.55
C ARG A 371 -11.22 30.70 15.08
N CYS A 372 -11.49 31.98 14.82
CA CYS A 372 -12.79 32.45 14.33
C CYS A 372 -13.11 31.89 12.94
N TRP A 373 -12.12 31.88 12.04
CA TRP A 373 -12.23 31.30 10.70
C TRP A 373 -12.52 29.81 10.73
N TRP A 374 -11.78 29.05 11.53
CA TRP A 374 -12.02 27.61 11.72
C TRP A 374 -13.43 27.35 12.27
N ARG A 375 -13.86 28.10 13.29
CA ARG A 375 -15.23 27.99 13.83
C ARG A 375 -16.26 28.26 12.75
N TRP A 376 -16.08 29.29 11.91
CA TRP A 376 -16.99 29.62 10.82
C TRP A 376 -17.07 28.50 9.78
N ARG A 377 -15.94 27.96 9.32
CA ARG A 377 -15.90 26.82 8.38
C ARG A 377 -16.57 25.56 8.96
N MET A 378 -16.32 25.25 10.23
CA MET A 378 -16.90 24.06 10.88
C MET A 378 -18.41 24.17 11.15
N ARG A 379 -19.04 25.36 11.06
CA ARG A 379 -20.51 25.46 11.16
C ARG A 379 -21.23 24.64 10.09
N ALA A 380 -20.62 24.47 8.92
CA ALA A 380 -21.18 23.67 7.84
C ALA A 380 -21.38 22.19 8.24
N VAL A 381 -20.59 21.67 9.18
CA VAL A 381 -20.72 20.30 9.71
C VAL A 381 -22.09 20.06 10.33
N GLY A 382 -22.69 21.09 10.95
CA GLY A 382 -24.01 20.99 11.58
C GLY A 382 -25.13 20.57 10.61
N ARG A 383 -24.96 20.82 9.30
CA ARG A 383 -25.92 20.41 8.26
C ARG A 383 -25.96 18.89 8.04
N PHE A 384 -24.89 18.19 8.41
CA PHE A 384 -24.74 16.74 8.24
C PHE A 384 -25.06 15.95 9.51
N ARG A 385 -25.44 16.64 10.59
CA ARG A 385 -25.78 16.03 11.88
C ARG A 385 -27.13 15.27 11.88
N PRO A 386 -28.20 15.71 11.21
CA PRO A 386 -29.36 14.84 11.01
C PRO A 386 -28.99 13.78 9.98
N VAL A 387 -29.19 12.50 10.33
CA VAL A 387 -29.01 11.35 9.43
C VAL A 387 -29.73 11.66 8.11
N VAL A 388 -28.98 11.82 7.03
CA VAL A 388 -29.54 12.12 5.71
C VAL A 388 -30.46 10.95 5.34
N PRO A 389 -31.78 11.18 5.11
CA PRO A 389 -32.68 10.11 4.76
C PRO A 389 -32.25 9.49 3.42
N PRO A 390 -32.39 8.16 3.24
CA PRO A 390 -31.87 7.42 2.08
C PRO A 390 -32.45 7.88 0.72
N ASN A 391 -33.53 8.67 0.74
CA ASN A 391 -34.24 9.16 -0.45
C ASN A 391 -33.77 10.52 -0.99
N VAL A 392 -32.81 11.19 -0.35
CA VAL A 392 -32.33 12.50 -0.83
C VAL A 392 -31.05 12.33 -1.65
N LYS A 393 -31.05 12.82 -2.90
CA LYS A 393 -29.84 12.82 -3.74
C LYS A 393 -28.72 13.60 -3.02
N LEU A 394 -27.65 12.91 -2.64
CA LEU A 394 -26.51 13.47 -1.87
C LEU A 394 -25.92 14.73 -2.51
N LYS A 395 -25.98 14.85 -3.85
CA LYS A 395 -25.53 16.03 -4.62
C LYS A 395 -26.28 17.33 -4.28
N ASN A 396 -27.55 17.24 -3.87
CA ASN A 396 -28.38 18.43 -3.64
C ASN A 396 -28.28 18.97 -2.20
N VAL A 397 -27.89 18.12 -1.25
CA VAL A 397 -27.65 18.50 0.16
C VAL A 397 -26.26 19.16 0.31
N CYS A 398 -25.34 18.88 -0.60
CA CYS A 398 -23.91 19.16 -0.44
C CYS A 398 -23.39 20.10 -1.53
N LYS A 399 -23.36 21.40 -1.25
CA LYS A 399 -22.61 22.37 -2.07
C LYS A 399 -21.20 22.50 -1.50
N PHE A 400 -20.29 21.62 -1.91
CA PHE A 400 -18.85 21.79 -1.66
C PHE A 400 -18.23 22.59 -2.80
N SER A 401 -17.39 23.58 -2.49
CA SER A 401 -16.71 24.36 -3.53
C SER A 401 -15.38 23.73 -3.97
N THR A 402 -14.70 23.01 -3.06
CA THR A 402 -13.40 22.37 -3.35
C THR A 402 -13.26 21.02 -2.63
N PRO A 403 -12.46 20.08 -3.17
CA PRO A 403 -12.21 18.78 -2.52
C PRO A 403 -11.49 18.93 -1.16
N GLU A 404 -10.67 19.96 -1.00
CA GLU A 404 -10.02 20.27 0.28
C GLU A 404 -11.01 20.65 1.38
N GLU A 405 -12.17 21.21 1.03
CA GLU A 405 -13.21 21.52 2.01
C GLU A 405 -13.81 20.25 2.60
N VAL A 406 -13.93 19.19 1.80
CA VAL A 406 -14.38 17.86 2.26
C VAL A 406 -13.38 17.29 3.27
N GLU A 407 -12.07 17.41 3.00
CA GLU A 407 -11.02 17.00 3.94
C GLU A 407 -11.09 17.81 5.24
N LEU A 408 -11.23 19.14 5.17
CA LEU A 408 -11.34 19.97 6.38
C LEU A 408 -12.56 19.60 7.23
N LEU A 409 -13.72 19.36 6.60
CA LEU A 409 -14.95 19.02 7.29
C LEU A 409 -14.94 17.59 7.82
N SER A 410 -14.28 16.65 7.14
CA SER A 410 -14.14 15.27 7.62
C SER A 410 -13.35 15.20 8.93
N ARG A 411 -12.49 16.19 9.25
CA ARG A 411 -11.81 16.29 10.56
C ARG A 411 -12.78 16.35 11.75
N ALA A 412 -14.08 16.59 11.54
CA ALA A 412 -15.13 16.44 12.56
C ALA A 412 -15.18 15.03 13.18
N LEU A 413 -14.67 14.01 12.48
CA LEU A 413 -14.56 12.64 12.99
C LEU A 413 -13.53 12.49 14.12
N ARG A 414 -12.64 13.47 14.33
CA ARG A 414 -11.54 13.38 15.32
C ARG A 414 -12.03 13.71 16.74
N LYS A 415 -13.02 12.97 17.21
CA LYS A 415 -13.38 12.92 18.64
C LYS A 415 -13.02 11.55 19.17
N PHE A 416 -12.14 11.57 20.16
CA PHE A 416 -11.64 10.36 20.80
C PHE A 416 -12.41 10.12 22.08
N ASP A 417 -12.77 8.87 22.32
CA ASP A 417 -13.27 8.40 23.59
C ASP A 417 -12.13 8.29 24.62
N ILE A 418 -12.47 7.96 25.88
CA ILE A 418 -11.51 7.78 26.99
C ILE A 418 -10.45 6.73 26.62
N ASP A 419 -10.84 5.70 25.88
CA ASP A 419 -9.96 4.61 25.40
C ASP A 419 -9.10 5.00 24.19
N GLY A 420 -9.18 6.25 23.72
CA GLY A 420 -8.42 6.73 22.56
C GLY A 420 -8.92 6.22 21.21
N LEU A 421 -10.07 5.53 21.19
CA LEU A 421 -10.77 5.13 19.96
C LEU A 421 -11.67 6.26 19.46
N VAL A 422 -11.98 6.26 18.15
CA VAL A 422 -12.88 7.26 17.56
C VAL A 422 -14.32 6.94 17.94
N VAL A 423 -15.06 7.95 18.41
CA VAL A 423 -16.48 7.80 18.74
C VAL A 423 -17.28 7.44 17.48
N GLU A 424 -18.04 6.35 17.55
CA GLU A 424 -18.73 5.76 16.39
C GLU A 424 -19.70 6.73 15.70
N GLU A 425 -20.47 7.52 16.46
CA GLU A 425 -21.37 8.54 15.90
C GLU A 425 -20.62 9.57 15.04
N THR A 426 -19.42 9.97 15.50
CA THR A 426 -18.60 10.95 14.76
C THR A 426 -17.88 10.33 13.58
N ALA A 427 -17.55 9.03 13.65
CA ALA A 427 -17.06 8.27 12.52
C ALA A 427 -18.11 8.17 11.41
N GLN A 428 -19.35 7.82 11.76
CA GLN A 428 -20.48 7.78 10.81
C GLN A 428 -20.71 9.15 10.17
N LEU A 429 -20.67 10.23 10.96
CA LEU A 429 -20.74 11.59 10.43
C LEU A 429 -19.60 11.86 9.42
N GLY A 430 -18.36 11.52 9.77
CA GLY A 430 -17.22 11.64 8.86
C GLY A 430 -17.41 10.87 7.55
N GLU A 431 -17.95 9.65 7.63
CA GLU A 431 -18.27 8.84 6.46
C GLU A 431 -19.31 9.50 5.55
N THR A 432 -20.38 10.07 6.13
CA THR A 432 -21.40 10.77 5.34
C THR A 432 -20.79 11.96 4.59
N ILE A 433 -19.94 12.75 5.24
CA ILE A 433 -19.25 13.89 4.62
C ILE A 433 -18.37 13.42 3.45
N ILE A 434 -17.58 12.36 3.65
CA ILE A 434 -16.69 11.82 2.62
C ILE A 434 -17.50 11.28 1.44
N LYS A 435 -18.56 10.49 1.69
CA LYS A 435 -19.45 9.97 0.65
C LYS A 435 -20.15 11.07 -0.14
N CYS A 436 -20.61 12.11 0.55
CA CYS A 436 -21.16 13.31 -0.07
C CYS A 436 -20.14 14.01 -0.95
N GLY A 437 -18.89 14.13 -0.49
CA GLY A 437 -17.78 14.67 -1.30
C GLY A 437 -17.53 13.84 -2.55
N MET A 438 -17.52 12.50 -2.44
CA MET A 438 -17.30 11.61 -3.59
C MET A 438 -18.44 11.69 -4.61
N ALA A 439 -19.67 11.94 -4.14
CA ALA A 439 -20.81 12.16 -5.03
C ALA A 439 -20.68 13.47 -5.82
N VAL A 440 -20.09 14.52 -5.23
CA VAL A 440 -19.88 15.83 -5.89
C VAL A 440 -18.66 15.80 -6.81
N PHE A 441 -17.56 15.15 -6.39
CA PHE A 441 -16.31 15.05 -7.14
C PHE A 441 -15.95 13.59 -7.47
N PRO A 442 -16.72 12.92 -8.35
CA PRO A 442 -16.42 11.54 -8.75
C PRO A 442 -15.16 11.54 -9.64
N GLY A 443 -14.03 11.11 -9.08
CA GLY A 443 -12.75 11.01 -9.80
C GLY A 443 -11.61 11.85 -9.22
N ASP A 444 -11.85 12.62 -8.15
CA ASP A 444 -10.73 13.26 -7.45
C ASP A 444 -9.87 12.21 -6.71
N VAL A 445 -8.61 12.12 -7.12
CA VAL A 445 -7.62 11.17 -6.58
C VAL A 445 -7.36 11.44 -5.09
N GLY A 446 -7.31 12.72 -4.68
CA GLY A 446 -7.07 13.08 -3.28
C GLY A 446 -8.17 12.58 -2.36
N LEU A 447 -9.42 12.74 -2.80
CA LEU A 447 -10.58 12.26 -2.04
C LEU A 447 -10.66 10.72 -2.00
N GLN A 448 -10.30 10.02 -3.08
CA GLN A 448 -10.22 8.55 -3.06
C GLN A 448 -9.15 8.05 -2.09
N ILE A 449 -8.00 8.72 -2.00
CA ILE A 449 -6.97 8.42 -1.00
C ILE A 449 -7.51 8.69 0.42
N LEU A 450 -8.23 9.79 0.65
CA LEU A 450 -8.85 10.08 1.95
C LEU A 450 -9.87 8.99 2.34
N THR A 451 -10.72 8.58 1.40
CA THR A 451 -11.69 7.49 1.61
C THR A 451 -10.98 6.18 1.93
N ALA A 452 -9.91 5.83 1.20
CA ALA A 452 -9.13 4.63 1.46
C ALA A 452 -8.52 4.65 2.88
N ASN A 453 -7.93 5.77 3.30
CA ASN A 453 -7.39 5.91 4.65
C ASN A 453 -8.46 5.82 5.74
N TYR A 454 -9.64 6.40 5.50
CA TYR A 454 -10.77 6.27 6.41
C TYR A 454 -11.22 4.81 6.56
N LEU A 455 -11.39 4.09 5.45
CA LEU A 455 -11.74 2.66 5.45
C LEU A 455 -10.68 1.81 6.16
N LEU A 456 -9.42 2.15 5.96
CA LEU A 456 -8.29 1.44 6.54
C LEU A 456 -8.20 1.61 8.06
N GLU A 457 -8.27 2.84 8.55
CA GLU A 457 -7.95 3.17 9.96
C GLU A 457 -9.19 3.15 10.86
N VAL A 458 -10.35 3.60 10.35
CA VAL A 458 -11.59 3.68 11.14
C VAL A 458 -12.39 2.40 11.00
N LYS A 459 -12.66 1.94 9.76
CA LYS A 459 -13.47 0.74 9.52
C LYS A 459 -12.68 -0.57 9.58
N ARG A 460 -11.34 -0.51 9.49
CA ARG A 460 -10.45 -1.68 9.39
C ARG A 460 -10.80 -2.61 8.22
N ASP A 461 -11.32 -2.04 7.13
CA ASP A 461 -11.65 -2.76 5.89
C ASP A 461 -10.52 -2.57 4.85
N GLY A 462 -9.53 -3.45 4.93
CA GLY A 462 -8.38 -3.46 4.02
C GLY A 462 -8.75 -3.69 2.54
N PRO A 463 -9.58 -4.71 2.21
CA PRO A 463 -10.03 -4.94 0.83
C PRO A 463 -10.75 -3.74 0.22
N ALA A 464 -11.71 -3.13 0.91
CA ALA A 464 -12.40 -1.94 0.38
C ALA A 464 -11.47 -0.72 0.24
N ALA A 465 -10.49 -0.57 1.12
CA ALA A 465 -9.46 0.46 0.94
C ALA A 465 -8.63 0.24 -0.33
N ARG A 466 -8.24 -1.02 -0.63
CA ARG A 466 -7.46 -1.35 -1.83
C ARG A 466 -8.22 -1.08 -3.13
N THR A 467 -9.52 -1.37 -3.18
CA THR A 467 -10.33 -1.06 -4.37
C THR A 467 -10.39 0.45 -4.62
N GLN A 468 -10.53 1.27 -3.57
CA GLN A 468 -10.47 2.73 -3.69
C GLN A 468 -9.09 3.23 -4.17
N LEU A 469 -7.99 2.59 -3.72
CA LEU A 469 -6.64 2.94 -4.18
C LEU A 469 -6.40 2.55 -5.64
N GLN A 470 -6.95 1.42 -6.11
CA GLN A 470 -6.92 1.06 -7.53
C GLN A 470 -7.68 2.08 -8.40
N LEU A 471 -8.81 2.59 -7.91
CA LEU A 471 -9.53 3.68 -8.58
C LEU A 471 -8.69 4.96 -8.62
N ALA A 472 -7.96 5.28 -7.54
CA ALA A 472 -7.04 6.42 -7.47
C ALA A 472 -5.87 6.31 -8.46
N LEU A 473 -5.35 5.10 -8.68
CA LEU A 473 -4.31 4.86 -9.68
C LEU A 473 -4.81 5.09 -11.12
N LYS A 474 -6.06 4.70 -11.41
CA LYS A 474 -6.69 4.92 -12.72
C LYS A 474 -6.95 6.41 -13.01
N GLY A 475 -7.09 7.24 -11.98
CA GLY A 475 -7.32 8.69 -12.10
C GLY A 475 -6.12 9.54 -12.52
N GLY A 476 -4.97 8.93 -12.85
CA GLY A 476 -3.78 9.66 -13.28
C GLY A 476 -3.12 10.50 -12.17
N PRO A 477 -2.65 9.87 -11.07
CA PRO A 477 -2.14 10.58 -9.89
C PRO A 477 -0.84 11.35 -10.16
N SER A 478 -0.71 12.52 -9.53
CA SER A 478 0.55 13.28 -9.44
C SER A 478 1.64 12.52 -8.66
N LEU A 479 2.92 12.90 -8.79
CA LEU A 479 4.02 12.20 -8.11
C LEU A 479 3.84 12.17 -6.58
N VAL A 480 3.34 13.26 -5.98
CA VAL A 480 3.01 13.32 -4.55
C VAL A 480 1.89 12.36 -4.20
N GLN A 481 0.83 12.30 -5.01
CA GLN A 481 -0.29 11.37 -4.81
C GLN A 481 0.12 9.91 -5.03
N ARG A 482 1.06 9.62 -5.95
CA ARG A 482 1.62 8.27 -6.14
C ARG A 482 2.36 7.81 -4.89
N TYR A 483 3.16 8.68 -4.27
CA TYR A 483 3.79 8.38 -2.99
C TYR A 483 2.77 8.17 -1.88
N GLN A 484 1.73 9.01 -1.83
CA GLN A 484 0.62 8.85 -0.89
C GLN A 484 -0.05 7.49 -1.04
N ILE A 485 -0.41 7.07 -2.26
CA ILE A 485 -0.98 5.73 -2.55
C ILE A 485 0.00 4.63 -2.13
N PHE A 486 1.30 4.76 -2.42
CA PHE A 486 2.30 3.79 -1.99
C PHE A 486 2.32 3.64 -0.46
N SER A 487 2.29 4.76 0.28
CA SER A 487 2.30 4.76 1.74
C SER A 487 1.06 4.10 2.34
N THR A 488 -0.12 4.31 1.74
CA THR A 488 -1.37 3.70 2.20
C THR A 488 -1.44 2.22 1.90
N ILE A 489 -0.93 1.78 0.73
CA ILE A 489 -0.80 0.36 0.40
C ILE A 489 0.10 -0.34 1.42
N GLU A 490 1.24 0.26 1.76
CA GLU A 490 2.18 -0.33 2.72
C GLU A 490 1.61 -0.37 4.15
N ASN A 491 0.87 0.67 4.56
CA ASN A 491 0.09 0.65 5.81
C ASN A 491 -0.96 -0.46 5.80
N SER A 492 -1.62 -0.71 4.66
CA SER A 492 -2.63 -1.77 4.54
C SER A 492 -2.07 -3.18 4.71
N LYS A 493 -0.78 -3.39 4.39
CA LYS A 493 -0.11 -4.68 4.63
C LYS A 493 0.12 -4.90 6.11
N ARG A 494 0.46 -3.84 6.87
CA ARG A 494 0.71 -3.95 8.31
C ARG A 494 -0.53 -4.32 9.12
N LEU A 495 -1.69 -3.81 8.73
CA LEU A 495 -2.95 -4.17 9.36
C LEU A 495 -3.29 -5.65 9.17
N LYS A 496 -2.78 -6.30 8.11
CA LYS A 496 -2.89 -7.75 7.92
C LYS A 496 -2.09 -8.54 8.98
N ASP A 497 -0.91 -8.05 9.36
CA ASP A 497 -0.04 -8.74 10.33
C ASP A 497 -0.54 -8.63 11.77
N GLY A 498 -1.32 -7.60 12.11
CA GLY A 498 -1.81 -7.34 13.48
C GLY A 498 -3.18 -7.96 13.81
N GLN A 499 -3.82 -8.61 12.85
CA GLN A 499 -5.20 -9.09 12.97
C GLN A 499 -5.21 -10.63 13.09
N GLU A 500 -4.63 -11.15 14.18
CA GLU A 500 -4.49 -12.60 14.48
C GLU A 500 -5.84 -13.35 14.63
N GLY A 501 -6.99 -12.69 14.46
CA GLY A 501 -8.32 -13.28 14.62
C GLY A 501 -9.25 -13.22 13.41
N HIS A 502 -8.90 -12.52 12.33
CA HIS A 502 -9.72 -12.51 11.10
C HIS A 502 -8.96 -13.24 10.00
N LEU A 503 -9.30 -14.53 9.84
CA LEU A 503 -8.68 -15.47 8.92
C LEU A 503 -8.50 -14.87 7.52
N ASP A 504 -7.26 -14.63 7.12
CA ASP A 504 -6.88 -13.98 5.87
C ASP A 504 -7.09 -14.93 4.67
N LEU A 505 -7.70 -14.42 3.60
CA LEU A 505 -7.83 -15.12 2.32
C LEU A 505 -6.45 -15.52 1.79
N GLN A 506 -5.41 -14.72 2.05
CA GLN A 506 -4.04 -15.01 1.63
C GLN A 506 -3.45 -16.22 2.38
N SER A 507 -3.63 -16.32 3.71
CA SER A 507 -3.23 -17.51 4.48
C SER A 507 -4.00 -18.76 4.05
N TYR A 508 -5.27 -18.60 3.68
CA TYR A 508 -6.07 -19.68 3.12
C TYR A 508 -5.56 -20.12 1.73
N VAL A 509 -5.23 -19.18 0.84
CA VAL A 509 -4.65 -19.48 -0.49
C VAL A 509 -3.27 -20.13 -0.36
N GLU A 510 -2.44 -19.64 0.57
CA GLU A 510 -1.12 -20.23 0.86
C GLU A 510 -1.25 -21.64 1.43
N PHE A 511 -2.18 -21.86 2.37
CA PHE A 511 -2.53 -23.19 2.86
C PHE A 511 -2.99 -24.10 1.71
N LYS A 512 -3.90 -23.63 0.85
CA LYS A 512 -4.41 -24.40 -0.30
C LYS A 512 -3.31 -24.75 -1.30
N ARG A 513 -2.35 -23.84 -1.54
CA ARG A 513 -1.17 -24.09 -2.39
C ARG A 513 -0.26 -25.16 -1.78
N ASN A 514 0.05 -25.04 -0.49
CA ASN A 514 0.90 -25.99 0.23
C ASN A 514 0.24 -27.36 0.35
N TYR A 515 -1.07 -27.39 0.62
CA TYR A 515 -1.88 -28.61 0.69
C TYR A 515 -1.92 -29.36 -0.66
N ARG A 516 -2.07 -28.64 -1.78
CA ARG A 516 -1.98 -29.25 -3.13
C ARG A 516 -0.60 -29.83 -3.42
N ALA A 517 0.47 -29.18 -2.96
CA ALA A 517 1.84 -29.68 -3.14
C ALA A 517 2.06 -30.99 -2.35
N VAL A 518 1.56 -31.04 -1.11
CA VAL A 518 1.58 -32.24 -0.26
C VAL A 518 0.86 -33.41 -0.93
N ILE A 519 -0.35 -33.20 -1.45
CA ILE A 519 -1.12 -34.25 -2.14
C ILE A 519 -0.39 -34.74 -3.40
N ARG A 520 0.22 -33.83 -4.16
CA ARG A 520 0.95 -34.20 -5.39
C ARG A 520 2.10 -35.16 -5.08
N LEU A 521 2.94 -34.83 -4.09
CA LEU A 521 4.07 -35.67 -3.70
C LEU A 521 3.62 -36.98 -3.04
N HIS A 522 2.54 -36.96 -2.27
CA HIS A 522 1.94 -38.19 -1.75
C HIS A 522 1.49 -39.13 -2.89
N LYS A 523 0.84 -38.60 -3.93
CA LYS A 523 0.44 -39.38 -5.11
C LYS A 523 1.65 -39.88 -5.90
N GLU A 524 2.72 -39.11 -5.97
CA GLU A 524 3.98 -39.50 -6.60
C GLU A 524 4.64 -40.67 -5.87
N ALA A 525 4.67 -40.65 -4.53
CA ALA A 525 5.16 -41.75 -3.71
C ALA A 525 4.36 -43.05 -3.92
N LEU A 526 3.02 -42.96 -3.93
CA LEU A 526 2.16 -44.11 -4.25
C LEU A 526 2.35 -44.60 -5.71
N GLY A 527 2.61 -43.67 -6.64
CA GLY A 527 2.94 -43.99 -8.02
C GLY A 527 4.23 -44.81 -8.13
N ALA A 528 5.29 -44.39 -7.43
CA ALA A 528 6.57 -45.10 -7.40
C ALA A 528 6.43 -46.51 -6.78
N GLN A 529 5.66 -46.64 -5.68
CA GLN A 529 5.34 -47.95 -5.11
C GLN A 529 4.60 -48.86 -6.10
N ARG A 530 3.57 -48.32 -6.79
CA ARG A 530 2.85 -49.07 -7.83
C ARG A 530 3.80 -49.55 -8.92
N ASP A 531 4.68 -48.67 -9.41
CA ASP A 531 5.60 -48.99 -10.50
C ASP A 531 6.61 -50.07 -10.08
N TYR A 532 7.06 -50.06 -8.82
CA TYR A 532 7.85 -51.12 -8.22
C TYR A 532 7.09 -52.46 -8.19
N TRP A 533 5.87 -52.49 -7.67
CA TRP A 533 5.07 -53.72 -7.62
C TRP A 533 4.74 -54.26 -9.00
N GLN A 534 4.43 -53.38 -9.97
CA GLN A 534 4.20 -53.78 -11.36
C GLN A 534 5.44 -54.38 -12.02
N LEU A 535 6.63 -53.89 -11.65
CA LEU A 535 7.88 -54.46 -12.13
C LEU A 535 8.08 -55.88 -11.60
N LEU A 536 7.69 -56.15 -10.35
CA LEU A 536 7.77 -57.47 -9.72
C LEU A 536 6.76 -58.49 -10.26
N THR A 537 5.64 -58.05 -10.83
CA THR A 537 4.65 -58.95 -11.46
C THR A 537 5.14 -59.55 -12.79
N ARG A 538 6.26 -59.08 -13.35
CA ARG A 538 6.82 -59.60 -14.61
C ARG A 538 7.57 -60.92 -14.38
N SER A 539 7.45 -61.86 -15.31
CA SER A 539 8.10 -63.18 -15.22
C SER A 539 9.63 -63.13 -15.25
N HIS A 540 10.23 -62.10 -15.85
CA HIS A 540 11.68 -61.88 -15.88
C HIS A 540 11.98 -60.42 -15.57
N VAL A 541 12.80 -60.18 -14.54
CA VAL A 541 13.13 -58.84 -14.08
C VAL A 541 14.65 -58.64 -14.01
N LYS A 542 15.14 -57.55 -14.60
CA LYS A 542 16.55 -57.17 -14.51
C LYS A 542 16.82 -56.59 -13.12
N THR A 543 17.84 -57.09 -12.43
CA THR A 543 18.22 -56.64 -11.08
C THR A 543 18.51 -55.14 -11.00
N GLY A 544 19.10 -54.56 -12.05
CA GLY A 544 19.32 -53.11 -12.15
C GLY A 544 18.02 -52.28 -12.22
N ALA A 545 16.97 -52.80 -12.84
CA ALA A 545 15.67 -52.11 -12.91
C ALA A 545 14.93 -52.16 -11.57
N VAL A 546 15.03 -53.27 -10.83
CA VAL A 546 14.46 -53.39 -9.47
C VAL A 546 15.14 -52.41 -8.52
N ARG A 547 16.47 -52.34 -8.57
CA ARG A 547 17.24 -51.42 -7.73
C ARG A 547 16.88 -49.96 -8.00
N ALA A 548 16.81 -49.57 -9.27
CA ALA A 548 16.43 -48.20 -9.65
C ALA A 548 14.98 -47.86 -9.23
N ALA A 549 14.04 -48.81 -9.35
CA ALA A 549 12.65 -48.61 -8.90
C ALA A 549 12.55 -48.50 -7.37
N LEU A 550 13.36 -49.26 -6.63
CA LEU A 550 13.43 -49.18 -5.16
C LEU A 550 14.02 -47.84 -4.71
N GLU A 551 15.13 -47.40 -5.31
CA GLU A 551 15.74 -46.09 -5.03
C GLU A 551 14.77 -44.93 -5.34
N ALA A 552 14.02 -45.01 -6.44
CA ALA A 552 13.01 -44.02 -6.80
C ALA A 552 11.84 -43.97 -5.80
N MET A 553 11.43 -45.14 -5.28
CA MET A 553 10.39 -45.24 -4.25
C MET A 553 10.83 -44.58 -2.93
N ASP A 554 12.06 -44.86 -2.49
CA ASP A 554 12.62 -44.27 -1.26
C ASP A 554 12.76 -42.75 -1.38
N GLN A 555 13.27 -42.26 -2.52
CA GLN A 555 13.40 -40.82 -2.79
C GLN A 555 12.04 -40.10 -2.79
N ALA A 556 11.01 -40.71 -3.39
CA ALA A 556 9.66 -40.15 -3.41
C ALA A 556 9.02 -40.11 -2.02
N ALA A 557 9.26 -41.15 -1.20
CA ALA A 557 8.79 -41.20 0.19
C ALA A 557 9.47 -40.13 1.05
N ASP A 558 10.79 -39.96 0.93
CA ASP A 558 11.55 -38.94 1.66
C ASP A 558 11.11 -37.52 1.26
N ALA A 559 10.94 -37.26 -0.04
CA ALA A 559 10.47 -35.98 -0.54
C ALA A 559 9.08 -35.64 0.01
N ALA A 560 8.15 -36.60 -0.01
CA ALA A 560 6.81 -36.41 0.57
C ALA A 560 6.88 -36.13 2.07
N GLN A 561 7.68 -36.88 2.83
CA GLN A 561 7.84 -36.69 4.28
C GLN A 561 8.38 -35.30 4.64
N GLN A 562 9.37 -34.80 3.90
CA GLN A 562 9.93 -33.46 4.13
C GLN A 562 8.90 -32.35 3.90
N VAL A 563 8.03 -32.50 2.89
CA VAL A 563 6.97 -31.51 2.63
C VAL A 563 5.86 -31.60 3.67
N TYR A 564 5.42 -32.81 4.05
CA TYR A 564 4.46 -32.99 5.13
C TYR A 564 4.94 -32.33 6.43
N ARG A 565 6.22 -32.55 6.82
CA ARG A 565 6.79 -31.94 8.03
C ARG A 565 6.76 -30.41 7.98
N ARG A 566 7.24 -29.80 6.88
CA ARG A 566 7.24 -28.33 6.72
C ARG A 566 5.84 -27.72 6.79
N VAL A 567 4.84 -28.40 6.22
CA VAL A 567 3.46 -27.88 6.23
C VAL A 567 2.80 -28.09 7.60
N LEU A 568 3.09 -29.20 8.30
CA LEU A 568 2.60 -29.44 9.66
C LEU A 568 3.23 -28.51 10.70
N GLU A 569 4.51 -28.15 10.58
CA GLU A 569 5.16 -27.15 11.42
C GLU A 569 4.45 -25.78 11.34
N ARG A 570 3.88 -25.47 10.18
CA ARG A 570 3.17 -24.22 9.94
C ARG A 570 1.67 -24.28 10.26
N TYR A 571 1.06 -25.46 10.16
CA TYR A 571 -0.38 -25.68 10.39
C TYR A 571 -0.62 -26.90 11.30
N PRO A 572 -0.19 -26.85 12.58
CA PRO A 572 -0.21 -28.02 13.47
C PRO A 572 -1.62 -28.49 13.85
N ASN A 573 -2.60 -27.57 13.85
CA ASN A 573 -3.95 -27.84 14.34
C ASN A 573 -4.95 -28.17 13.21
N ASN A 574 -4.49 -28.41 11.97
CA ASN A 574 -5.39 -28.67 10.86
C ASN A 574 -5.76 -30.17 10.76
N GLY A 575 -6.98 -30.52 11.15
CA GLY A 575 -7.47 -31.90 11.14
C GLY A 575 -7.46 -32.58 9.75
N LYS A 576 -7.71 -31.87 8.64
CA LYS A 576 -7.69 -32.46 7.29
C LYS A 576 -6.27 -32.83 6.86
N LEU A 577 -5.31 -31.95 7.11
CA LEU A 577 -3.90 -32.20 6.84
C LEU A 577 -3.35 -33.37 7.69
N LEU A 578 -3.70 -33.42 8.98
CA LEU A 578 -3.32 -34.51 9.87
C LEU A 578 -3.86 -35.87 9.39
N ARG A 579 -5.11 -35.95 8.91
CA ARG A 579 -5.64 -37.20 8.31
C ARG A 579 -4.86 -37.63 7.08
N CYS A 580 -4.54 -36.71 6.18
CA CYS A 580 -3.72 -37.02 5.01
C CYS A 580 -2.31 -37.50 5.40
N TYR A 581 -1.74 -36.93 6.46
CA TYR A 581 -0.46 -37.37 6.99
C TYR A 581 -0.54 -38.75 7.66
N GLY A 582 -1.59 -39.02 8.43
CA GLY A 582 -1.86 -40.36 8.99
C GLY A 582 -1.93 -41.42 7.89
N LYS A 583 -2.64 -41.12 6.80
CA LYS A 583 -2.74 -42.00 5.63
C LYS A 583 -1.39 -42.20 4.92
N PHE A 584 -0.56 -41.16 4.84
CA PHE A 584 0.79 -41.27 4.31
C PHE A 584 1.68 -42.22 5.14
N LEU A 585 1.60 -42.12 6.47
CA LEU A 585 2.35 -42.99 7.37
C LEU A 585 1.89 -44.46 7.28
N GLU A 586 0.61 -44.68 7.02
CA GLU A 586 0.01 -46.00 6.84
C GLU A 586 0.36 -46.60 5.47
N ASP A 587 0.04 -45.91 4.37
CA ASP A 587 0.17 -46.44 3.01
C ASP A 587 1.62 -46.45 2.50
N VAL A 588 2.40 -45.40 2.81
CA VAL A 588 3.76 -45.23 2.26
C VAL A 588 4.84 -45.74 3.21
N GLN A 589 4.74 -45.40 4.50
CA GLN A 589 5.76 -45.75 5.50
C GLN A 589 5.47 -47.04 6.28
N ASN A 590 4.29 -47.64 6.10
CA ASN A 590 3.85 -48.85 6.81
C ASN A 590 4.03 -48.76 8.35
N ASN A 591 3.75 -47.59 8.95
CA ASN A 591 3.84 -47.37 10.39
C ASN A 591 2.46 -47.11 11.02
N PRO A 592 1.68 -48.16 11.33
CA PRO A 592 0.31 -48.02 11.84
C PRO A 592 0.27 -47.41 13.24
N ALA A 593 1.30 -47.62 14.06
CA ALA A 593 1.37 -47.06 15.42
C ALA A 593 1.54 -45.54 15.41
N ALA A 594 2.37 -45.01 14.50
CA ALA A 594 2.53 -43.56 14.32
C ALA A 594 1.28 -42.94 13.67
N ALA A 595 0.72 -43.60 12.65
CA ALA A 595 -0.52 -43.18 12.00
C ALA A 595 -1.68 -43.06 13.00
N GLY A 596 -1.83 -44.04 13.90
CA GLY A 596 -2.86 -44.02 14.95
C GLY A 596 -2.77 -42.79 15.88
N ARG A 597 -1.57 -42.35 16.24
CA ARG A 597 -1.37 -41.13 17.07
C ARG A 597 -1.79 -39.88 16.31
N VAL A 598 -1.39 -39.77 15.04
CA VAL A 598 -1.76 -38.63 14.18
C VAL A 598 -3.27 -38.60 13.93
N TYR A 599 -3.94 -39.74 13.76
CA TYR A 599 -5.39 -39.80 13.64
C TYR A 599 -6.11 -39.39 14.92
N GLN A 600 -5.57 -39.73 16.10
CA GLN A 600 -6.11 -39.26 17.38
C GLN A 600 -5.94 -37.75 17.53
N GLU A 601 -4.80 -37.18 17.13
CA GLU A 601 -4.58 -35.72 17.07
C GLU A 601 -5.54 -35.05 16.08
N ALA A 602 -5.76 -35.66 14.91
CA ALA A 602 -6.71 -35.18 13.92
C ALA A 602 -8.17 -35.21 14.43
N ALA A 603 -8.52 -36.22 15.24
CA ALA A 603 -9.83 -36.33 15.86
C ALA A 603 -10.03 -35.28 16.97
N ARG A 604 -8.98 -35.01 17.76
CA ARG A 604 -8.98 -33.96 18.79
C ARG A 604 -9.12 -32.55 18.20
N ASN A 605 -8.50 -32.32 17.05
CA ASN A 605 -8.52 -31.02 16.38
C ASN A 605 -9.80 -30.75 15.56
N GLY A 606 -10.74 -31.71 15.50
CA GLY A 606 -12.00 -31.58 14.76
C GLY A 606 -11.82 -31.60 13.23
N GLY A 607 -12.85 -32.06 12.51
CA GLY A 607 -12.94 -31.81 11.07
C GLY A 607 -12.98 -30.30 10.87
N ALA A 608 -11.99 -29.74 10.19
CA ALA A 608 -11.83 -28.30 9.99
C ALA A 608 -12.94 -27.72 9.07
N ASP A 609 -14.17 -27.68 9.56
CA ASP A 609 -15.29 -26.98 8.93
C ASP A 609 -15.18 -25.45 9.14
N GLY A 610 -14.30 -24.99 10.04
CA GLY A 610 -14.02 -23.56 10.19
C GLY A 610 -13.21 -22.92 9.07
N LEU A 611 -12.43 -23.70 8.30
CA LEU A 611 -11.51 -23.15 7.28
C LEU A 611 -12.03 -23.30 5.85
N LEU A 612 -12.97 -24.21 5.60
CA LEU A 612 -13.49 -24.55 4.26
C LEU A 612 -14.98 -24.23 4.07
N SER A 613 -15.72 -23.86 5.14
CA SER A 613 -17.13 -23.46 5.03
C SER A 613 -17.37 -22.08 4.41
N LEU A 614 -16.32 -21.36 4.00
CA LEU A 614 -16.48 -20.10 3.28
C LEU A 614 -16.86 -20.28 1.79
N ASP A 615 -16.79 -21.50 1.24
CA ASP A 615 -17.01 -21.70 -0.19
C ASP A 615 -18.47 -21.99 -0.59
N LEU A 616 -19.45 -22.05 0.33
CA LEU A 616 -20.86 -22.27 -0.01
C LEU A 616 -21.83 -21.77 1.09
N LYS A 617 -21.92 -20.46 1.30
CA LYS A 617 -23.11 -19.86 1.95
C LYS A 617 -24.18 -19.55 0.89
N ILE A 618 -24.86 -20.60 0.43
CA ILE A 618 -26.17 -20.46 -0.21
C ILE A 618 -27.21 -20.85 0.85
N GLN A 619 -28.09 -19.91 1.20
CA GLN A 619 -29.15 -20.09 2.17
C GLN A 619 -30.15 -21.16 1.69
N GLY A 620 -30.45 -22.14 2.54
CA GLY A 620 -31.49 -23.14 2.29
C GLY A 620 -31.34 -24.34 3.22
N ALA A 621 -32.44 -24.67 3.90
CA ALA A 621 -32.52 -25.58 5.04
C ALA A 621 -32.08 -27.03 4.77
N ASP A 622 -31.67 -27.68 5.86
CA ASP A 622 -31.54 -29.12 6.11
C ASP A 622 -30.87 -29.96 5.03
N LYS A 623 -29.55 -30.14 5.18
CA LYS A 623 -28.83 -31.26 4.55
C LYS A 623 -28.38 -32.26 5.63
N PRO A 624 -28.61 -33.57 5.42
CA PRO A 624 -28.05 -34.60 6.29
C PRO A 624 -26.51 -34.60 6.20
N GLU A 625 -25.85 -34.90 7.32
CA GLU A 625 -24.38 -34.92 7.53
C GLU A 625 -23.58 -35.76 6.52
N PHE A 626 -24.25 -36.54 5.67
CA PHE A 626 -23.63 -37.36 4.62
C PHE A 626 -23.10 -36.56 3.43
N LEU A 627 -23.65 -35.37 3.13
CA LEU A 627 -23.24 -34.55 1.98
C LEU A 627 -22.02 -33.66 2.25
N THR A 628 -21.57 -33.53 3.51
CA THR A 628 -20.40 -32.72 3.88
C THR A 628 -19.07 -33.50 3.72
N SER A 629 -19.12 -34.81 3.49
CA SER A 629 -17.94 -35.65 3.27
C SER A 629 -17.61 -35.92 1.79
N MET A 630 -18.47 -35.50 0.85
CA MET A 630 -18.26 -35.71 -0.60
C MET A 630 -17.59 -34.49 -1.25
N ASP A 631 -16.45 -34.71 -1.90
CA ASP A 631 -15.81 -33.71 -2.77
C ASP A 631 -16.29 -33.96 -4.21
N LEU A 632 -17.10 -33.05 -4.77
CA LEU A 632 -17.70 -33.18 -6.10
C LEU A 632 -16.66 -33.36 -7.23
N HIS A 633 -15.40 -33.00 -6.97
CA HIS A 633 -14.31 -33.12 -7.94
C HIS A 633 -13.53 -34.45 -7.85
N GLU A 634 -13.65 -35.21 -6.77
CA GLU A 634 -12.88 -36.47 -6.57
C GLU A 634 -13.78 -37.72 -6.66
N ASP A 635 -15.07 -37.63 -6.35
CA ASP A 635 -16.01 -38.77 -6.36
C ASP A 635 -16.91 -38.81 -7.61
N ALA A 636 -16.99 -39.99 -8.25
CA ALA A 636 -17.92 -40.21 -9.37
C ALA A 636 -19.34 -40.47 -8.83
N CYS A 637 -20.20 -39.45 -8.91
CA CYS A 637 -21.61 -39.57 -8.52
C CYS A 637 -22.47 -39.97 -9.73
N VAL A 638 -23.31 -41.00 -9.55
CA VAL A 638 -24.35 -41.43 -10.49
C VAL A 638 -25.68 -41.37 -9.76
N VAL A 639 -26.57 -40.46 -10.19
CA VAL A 639 -27.91 -40.33 -9.61
C VAL A 639 -28.88 -41.16 -10.43
N ILE A 640 -29.58 -42.11 -9.82
CA ILE A 640 -30.54 -43.00 -10.50
C ILE A 640 -31.93 -42.83 -9.86
N ASN A 641 -32.95 -42.66 -10.69
CA ASN A 641 -34.34 -42.65 -10.25
C ASN A 641 -34.78 -44.05 -9.75
N ALA A 642 -35.80 -44.15 -8.91
CA ALA A 642 -36.39 -45.41 -8.44
C ALA A 642 -36.81 -46.36 -9.58
N ALA A 643 -37.06 -45.84 -10.78
CA ALA A 643 -37.31 -46.61 -11.99
C ALA A 643 -36.03 -47.15 -12.69
N GLY A 644 -34.85 -46.99 -12.10
CA GLY A 644 -33.57 -47.45 -12.65
C GLY A 644 -33.00 -46.58 -13.79
N LYS A 645 -33.51 -45.36 -13.99
CA LYS A 645 -33.00 -44.40 -15.00
C LYS A 645 -31.93 -43.49 -14.41
N ILE A 646 -30.79 -43.37 -15.11
CA ILE A 646 -29.69 -42.47 -14.72
C ILE A 646 -30.08 -41.02 -15.05
N LEU A 647 -30.11 -40.18 -14.03
CA LEU A 647 -30.48 -38.77 -14.11
C LEU A 647 -29.26 -37.86 -14.29
N MET A 648 -28.12 -38.20 -13.69
CA MET A 648 -26.89 -37.40 -13.77
C MET A 648 -25.64 -38.26 -13.52
N VAL A 649 -24.55 -37.96 -14.23
CA VAL A 649 -23.20 -38.49 -13.99
C VAL A 649 -22.18 -37.35 -14.09
N ASN A 650 -21.30 -37.18 -13.09
CA ASN A 650 -20.34 -36.07 -13.04
C ASN A 650 -18.97 -36.39 -13.70
N ALA A 651 -18.51 -37.64 -13.67
CA ALA A 651 -17.21 -38.02 -14.26
C ALA A 651 -17.22 -39.45 -14.83
N VAL A 652 -17.27 -39.59 -16.15
CA VAL A 652 -17.42 -40.88 -16.85
C VAL A 652 -16.10 -41.66 -16.98
N ARG A 653 -14.93 -41.03 -16.79
CA ARG A 653 -13.64 -41.65 -17.14
C ARG A 653 -13.06 -42.65 -16.12
N GLY A 654 -13.55 -42.68 -14.88
CA GLY A 654 -12.95 -43.50 -13.81
C GLY A 654 -13.72 -44.77 -13.43
N CYS A 655 -15.05 -44.78 -13.57
CA CYS A 655 -15.88 -45.89 -13.09
C CYS A 655 -16.03 -47.06 -14.08
N CYS A 656 -15.93 -46.78 -15.38
CA CYS A 656 -16.08 -47.80 -16.43
C CYS A 656 -14.75 -47.92 -17.16
N GLY A 657 -14.02 -49.01 -16.91
CA GLY A 657 -12.73 -49.27 -17.54
C GLY A 657 -12.80 -49.14 -19.07
N ASN A 658 -11.77 -48.53 -19.64
CA ASN A 658 -11.46 -48.32 -21.06
C ASN A 658 -12.37 -49.04 -22.09
N CYS A 659 -13.48 -48.41 -22.43
CA CYS A 659 -14.01 -48.42 -23.79
C CYS A 659 -14.25 -46.97 -24.21
N ALA A 660 -13.50 -46.50 -25.20
CA ALA A 660 -13.79 -45.25 -25.88
C ALA A 660 -15.13 -45.43 -26.61
N VAL A 661 -16.23 -45.00 -25.99
CA VAL A 661 -17.48 -44.72 -26.69
C VAL A 661 -17.64 -43.21 -26.62
N GLU A 662 -17.68 -42.59 -27.80
CA GLU A 662 -17.86 -41.15 -27.97
C GLU A 662 -19.01 -40.63 -27.11
N SER A 663 -18.75 -39.48 -26.47
CA SER A 663 -19.62 -38.78 -25.53
C SER A 663 -20.99 -38.33 -26.08
N ASN A 664 -21.32 -38.68 -27.32
CA ASN A 664 -22.56 -38.28 -28.00
C ASN A 664 -23.59 -39.41 -28.18
N ALA A 665 -23.35 -40.62 -27.65
CA ALA A 665 -24.24 -41.78 -27.85
C ALA A 665 -24.87 -42.37 -26.58
N LEU A 666 -24.93 -41.64 -25.46
CA LEU A 666 -25.76 -42.04 -24.30
C LEU A 666 -27.14 -41.40 -24.43
N ASP A 667 -27.98 -42.03 -25.24
CA ASP A 667 -29.40 -41.72 -25.31
C ASP A 667 -30.05 -41.96 -23.93
N ARG A 668 -30.94 -41.06 -23.51
CA ARG A 668 -31.60 -41.00 -22.17
C ARG A 668 -32.46 -42.23 -21.78
N ASN A 669 -32.34 -43.34 -22.51
CA ASN A 669 -33.12 -44.56 -22.33
C ASN A 669 -32.29 -45.82 -22.06
N THR A 670 -30.98 -45.72 -21.82
CA THR A 670 -30.17 -46.88 -21.40
C THR A 670 -30.52 -47.29 -19.97
N SER A 671 -30.90 -48.56 -19.78
CA SER A 671 -31.19 -49.13 -18.46
C SER A 671 -29.93 -49.73 -17.85
N ALA A 672 -29.79 -49.65 -16.52
CA ALA A 672 -28.58 -50.10 -15.80
C ALA A 672 -28.20 -51.57 -16.10
N SER A 673 -29.17 -52.42 -16.47
CA SER A 673 -28.94 -53.82 -16.82
C SER A 673 -28.06 -54.01 -18.07
N GLN A 674 -28.07 -53.08 -19.03
CA GLN A 674 -27.29 -53.19 -20.27
C GLN A 674 -25.80 -52.90 -20.06
N LEU A 675 -25.43 -52.06 -19.08
CA LEU A 675 -24.04 -51.78 -18.72
C LEU A 675 -23.38 -52.98 -18.02
N PHE A 676 -24.13 -53.74 -17.23
CA PHE A 676 -23.59 -54.87 -16.47
C PHE A 676 -23.30 -56.13 -17.32
N TRP A 677 -24.01 -56.34 -18.43
CA TRP A 677 -23.81 -57.52 -19.29
C TRP A 677 -22.61 -57.42 -20.24
N GLY A 678 -22.05 -56.23 -20.47
CA GLY A 678 -20.87 -56.01 -21.33
C GLY A 678 -19.52 -56.41 -20.70
N ILE A 679 -19.48 -56.68 -19.39
CA ILE A 679 -18.23 -56.86 -18.62
C ILE A 679 -17.70 -58.33 -18.67
N ARG A 680 -18.49 -59.30 -19.15
CA ARG A 680 -18.10 -60.72 -19.22
C ARG A 680 -17.93 -61.25 -20.64
N ARG A 681 -16.85 -60.90 -21.34
CA ARG A 681 -16.19 -61.80 -22.33
C ARG A 681 -14.71 -61.45 -22.51
N PRO A 682 -13.78 -62.32 -22.08
CA PRO A 682 -12.52 -62.51 -22.77
C PRO A 682 -12.52 -63.86 -23.50
N THR A 683 -12.12 -63.84 -24.76
CA THR A 683 -11.96 -64.99 -25.64
C THR A 683 -10.74 -65.83 -25.24
N TRP A 684 -10.94 -67.05 -24.74
CA TRP A 684 -9.96 -68.15 -24.81
C TRP A 684 -10.68 -69.50 -24.98
N ARG A 685 -10.12 -70.37 -25.82
CA ARG A 685 -10.64 -71.70 -26.23
C ARG A 685 -10.67 -72.71 -25.06
N ALA A 686 -11.62 -73.65 -25.13
CA ALA A 686 -11.97 -74.75 -24.22
C ALA A 686 -10.85 -75.82 -24.01
N PRO A 687 -10.98 -76.92 -23.20
CA PRO A 687 -12.19 -77.48 -22.56
C PRO A 687 -12.04 -78.13 -21.14
N THR A 688 -13.19 -78.61 -20.62
CA THR A 688 -13.41 -79.70 -19.62
C THR A 688 -13.69 -79.38 -18.13
N CYS A 689 -14.87 -79.86 -17.71
CA CYS A 689 -15.17 -80.63 -16.48
C CYS A 689 -15.39 -79.97 -15.10
N ARG A 690 -16.69 -79.93 -14.74
CA ARG A 690 -17.36 -80.62 -13.60
C ARG A 690 -17.01 -80.29 -12.14
N CYS A 691 -18.12 -80.13 -11.37
CA CYS A 691 -18.33 -80.47 -9.95
C CYS A 691 -17.83 -79.43 -8.92
N LEU A 692 -18.45 -79.15 -7.77
CA LEU A 692 -19.63 -79.69 -7.06
C LEU A 692 -20.01 -78.72 -5.91
N CYS A 693 -21.31 -78.63 -5.56
CA CYS A 693 -21.88 -78.53 -4.18
C CYS A 693 -21.54 -77.32 -3.25
N ARG A 694 -22.41 -76.80 -2.36
CA ARG A 694 -23.82 -77.06 -1.96
C ARG A 694 -24.24 -76.00 -0.91
N SER A 695 -25.54 -75.60 -0.94
CA SER A 695 -26.47 -75.27 0.18
C SER A 695 -26.09 -74.20 1.25
N ARG A 696 -26.96 -73.27 1.66
CA ARG A 696 -28.34 -73.44 2.16
C ARG A 696 -29.27 -72.23 1.90
N PHE A 697 -30.54 -72.57 1.65
CA PHE A 697 -31.83 -71.85 1.45
C PHE A 697 -32.29 -70.98 2.67
N PRO A 698 -33.46 -70.23 2.64
CA PRO A 698 -34.62 -70.40 1.76
C PRO A 698 -35.33 -69.17 1.16
N VAL A 699 -36.22 -69.51 0.23
CA VAL A 699 -37.24 -68.75 -0.52
C VAL A 699 -38.63 -68.99 0.12
N ALA A 700 -39.55 -68.02 0.06
CA ALA A 700 -41.02 -68.15 -0.15
C ALA A 700 -41.76 -66.87 0.36
N THR A 701 -42.36 -65.99 -0.45
CA THR A 701 -43.66 -66.00 -1.20
C THR A 701 -44.94 -65.63 -0.42
N GLN A 702 -45.60 -64.56 -0.94
CA GLN A 702 -47.05 -64.28 -1.11
C GLN A 702 -48.01 -63.94 0.06
N ALA A 703 -48.69 -62.77 -0.08
CA ALA A 703 -50.17 -62.54 -0.05
C ALA A 703 -50.45 -61.01 0.06
N THR A 704 -50.96 -60.27 -0.95
CA THR A 704 -52.39 -59.94 -1.27
C THR A 704 -53.26 -59.64 -0.04
N SER A 705 -54.10 -58.61 0.12
CA SER A 705 -54.72 -57.61 -0.77
C SER A 705 -55.64 -56.66 0.07
N ALA A 706 -55.94 -55.48 -0.48
CA ALA A 706 -57.19 -54.69 -0.33
C ALA A 706 -57.41 -53.76 0.90
N ALA A 707 -57.47 -52.44 0.62
CA ALA A 707 -58.57 -51.49 0.90
C ALA A 707 -58.03 -50.04 1.03
N THR A 708 -57.83 -49.32 -0.08
CA THR A 708 -58.69 -48.23 -0.61
C THR A 708 -58.93 -46.98 0.28
N SER A 709 -58.49 -45.85 -0.31
CA SER A 709 -59.06 -44.49 -0.23
C SER A 709 -58.63 -43.56 0.94
N ARG A 710 -57.55 -42.81 0.71
CA ARG A 710 -57.61 -41.38 0.38
C ARG A 710 -56.21 -40.87 0.07
N ALA A 711 -56.06 -40.35 -1.14
CA ALA A 711 -54.86 -39.70 -1.63
C ALA A 711 -54.67 -38.35 -0.94
N ALA A 712 -53.43 -38.07 -0.52
CA ALA A 712 -52.62 -36.94 -0.98
C ALA A 712 -51.65 -36.49 0.13
N ASN A 713 -50.38 -36.39 -0.26
CA ASN A 713 -49.29 -35.68 0.42
C ASN A 713 -48.68 -36.33 1.67
N LEU A 714 -47.65 -37.17 1.44
CA LEU A 714 -46.37 -37.18 2.19
C LEU A 714 -45.51 -38.34 1.64
N ALA A 715 -44.85 -38.10 0.50
CA ALA A 715 -43.86 -39.02 -0.04
C ALA A 715 -42.56 -38.89 0.78
N SER A 716 -42.43 -39.71 1.81
CA SER A 716 -41.13 -40.03 2.43
C SER A 716 -40.36 -40.92 1.46
N TRP A 717 -39.44 -40.34 0.69
CA TRP A 717 -38.54 -41.08 -0.19
C TRP A 717 -37.42 -41.71 0.63
N THR A 718 -37.59 -42.99 0.99
CA THR A 718 -36.52 -43.82 1.54
C THR A 718 -35.54 -44.16 0.41
N LEU A 719 -34.39 -43.49 0.38
CA LEU A 719 -33.35 -43.66 -0.63
C LEU A 719 -32.53 -44.92 -0.29
N CYS A 720 -32.70 -45.98 -1.05
CA CYS A 720 -31.90 -47.20 -0.92
C CYS A 720 -30.60 -47.03 -1.74
N VAL A 721 -29.51 -46.65 -1.07
CA VAL A 721 -28.17 -46.55 -1.69
C VAL A 721 -27.47 -47.90 -1.55
N ILE A 722 -27.23 -48.57 -2.68
CA ILE A 722 -26.38 -49.76 -2.72
C ILE A 722 -24.92 -49.28 -2.76
N LEU A 723 -24.23 -49.38 -1.63
CA LEU A 723 -22.80 -49.09 -1.49
C LEU A 723 -21.97 -50.25 -2.04
N TRP A 724 -21.16 -49.99 -3.07
CA TRP A 724 -20.03 -50.86 -3.42
C TRP A 724 -18.81 -50.39 -2.64
N HIS A 725 -18.57 -51.01 -1.49
CA HIS A 725 -17.30 -50.90 -0.80
C HIS A 725 -16.34 -51.90 -1.46
N CYS A 726 -15.48 -51.43 -2.36
CA CYS A 726 -14.42 -52.26 -2.92
C CYS A 726 -13.29 -52.35 -1.90
N THR A 727 -13.47 -53.17 -0.85
CA THR A 727 -12.36 -53.63 -0.02
C THR A 727 -11.58 -54.64 -0.86
N ARG A 728 -10.34 -54.32 -1.23
CA ARG A 728 -9.41 -55.32 -1.74
C ARG A 728 -8.98 -56.17 -0.54
N SER A 729 -9.78 -57.17 -0.20
CA SER A 729 -9.39 -58.22 0.74
C SER A 729 -8.50 -59.21 0.01
N ASP A 730 -7.28 -59.40 0.53
CA ASP A 730 -6.37 -60.47 0.13
C ASP A 730 -7.03 -61.84 0.37
N THR A 731 -7.23 -62.59 -0.71
CA THR A 731 -7.09 -64.05 -0.82
C THR A 731 -6.85 -64.42 -2.27
#